data_AF-A0A8H5MBV5-F1
#
_entry.id   AF-A0A8H5MBV5-F1
#
_cell.length_a   1.000
_cell.length_b   1.000
_cell.length_c   1.000
_cell.angle_alpha   90.00
_cell.angle_beta   90.00
_cell.angle_gamma   90.00
#
_symmetry.space_group_name_H-M   'P 1'
#
loop_
_entity.id
_entity.type
_entity.pdbx_description
1 polymer ?
#
loop_
_entity_poly.entity_id
_entity_poly.type
_entity_poly.pdbx_seq_one_letter_code
_entity_poly.pdbx_strand_id
1 'polypeptide(L)'
;MLLISQVDAKTISEIRLCLADASDRGLVMASKWLSELLLAIPASKRSTIKINDPHSSMLLPEHFDEPPKWQINLDVEAEDHDADVINVARKCMEVRQYHRAGHFLRNCASAKARFIAVYCQFITSEKKALHEWHKTDNTRYQPPLPVNITIHDLLESVQQSNDPWLQFLEALFLQRLSRIPEALDILYRSISACPWNWSSWTLLGQCLDSSEALTDALTNIDLPLDHPLPQMFQIKIMNELHTATNVELQLCERLLTPKFFPHSLWLMGQRGRALYDTLDYAGAQDQFEDMFKLDPNRIEDLDVYSNVLHLREKRAQLTSLAQCFVVGNKNRPEVCCIVGNHYSLRGERDKAVKYFRRATHLDRSCLTAWILMGFEYHEMANYTAAVESFRKALGEKTYLFRKISASHRYKDVNKKDSRPWVGLGAAYDGMMMPHYAIFYYQQAVKLRPNEPSIWEGLGACYEQISKFEDSMTSYQRAVECLNASFPLKRRVEVRAKITRLARNVDQIEESIEQDRKIINLCDSELFHVNLRLAAASRDNLVEQYLTSVYNLAEYHELTDQNLKLAYDYYQWLMLLGNSNAPRLKKSVLDEIKSRALLKGCFLTDADSPQCGYTLDHKEGRCLLLEYLTQLGERMAQFTRQELCTRILDGQHIVIYNGNVLRIPVSWLDAHPGGSLAILHFVGRDATSEIDAFHNDQTLQLVKKYSIGVLAQPGPWEPLLPPIASGWTRNEGKWASEANTWNDSNQVLLVAKDSEALQTSAPSIPILTPPSSKLSLQTQEQHAAAYKLLHKRITDAGLYRTPFLTGYGPEFLRYISLGCISLYAFRHNWLLTSAFALGLLWHQLMFFVHDLGHMGVSGNWNLDRLISIFIADFIGGLSVGWWVENHNVHHLVTNHPSHDPDIEYLPFFAISPKFFSSLYSSYYKRVFEFDLPSKVIISVQHKLFYLVMAFARFNLYRLSYGSMISRMFQKRRARGGRWAVSLEFVGVACFWYWFGWIVLRGCGSWQMALAYLLVSHVATSPIHVQIVLSHFGMSTDDLGPTESFPHRQLRTTMDIICPEQWEFLHGGLHLQVTHHLFPRLPRHNLRKASTMVKQFAKEEGLTYAEFGFVSANQEVMGVLREVAGLVSSLSQQVKIVAQVASSEAKEAVGKKIAKQELAFALNGKTSQVY
;
A
#
# COMPACT_ATOMS: atom_id res chain seq x y z
N MET A 1 10.25 -56.91 -16.90
CA MET A 1 9.53 -55.63 -16.63
C MET A 1 9.30 -54.93 -17.96
N LEU A 2 8.04 -54.86 -18.43
CA LEU A 2 7.69 -54.45 -19.79
C LEU A 2 7.69 -52.92 -19.92
N LEU A 3 8.44 -52.38 -20.89
CA LEU A 3 8.29 -51.01 -21.39
C LEU A 3 6.87 -50.83 -21.94
N ILE A 4 6.01 -50.07 -21.25
CA ILE A 4 4.70 -49.69 -21.78
C ILE A 4 4.90 -48.57 -22.80
N SER A 5 5.07 -48.96 -24.07
CA SER A 5 5.19 -48.02 -25.20
C SER A 5 3.84 -47.45 -25.67
N GLN A 6 2.73 -48.09 -25.26
CA GLN A 6 1.35 -47.69 -25.52
C GLN A 6 0.40 -48.37 -24.52
N VAL A 7 -0.77 -47.79 -24.25
CA VAL A 7 -1.81 -48.43 -23.41
C VAL A 7 -2.32 -49.68 -24.11
N ASP A 8 -2.09 -50.82 -23.48
CA ASP A 8 -2.39 -52.16 -23.99
C ASP A 8 -3.57 -52.82 -23.25
N ALA A 9 -3.95 -54.02 -23.70
CA ALA A 9 -5.05 -54.79 -23.11
C ALA A 9 -4.84 -55.09 -21.61
N LYS A 10 -3.58 -55.34 -21.21
CA LYS A 10 -3.20 -55.62 -19.82
C LYS A 10 -3.44 -54.42 -18.91
N THR A 11 -2.98 -53.23 -19.34
CA THR A 11 -3.19 -51.97 -18.63
C THR A 11 -4.68 -51.69 -18.40
N ILE A 12 -5.53 -51.93 -19.40
CA ILE A 12 -6.99 -51.75 -19.30
C ILE A 12 -7.60 -52.70 -18.27
N SER A 13 -7.13 -53.94 -18.21
CA SER A 13 -7.59 -54.93 -17.22
C SER A 13 -7.21 -54.53 -15.80
N GLU A 14 -5.97 -54.08 -15.59
CA GLU A 14 -5.49 -53.61 -14.28
C GLU A 14 -6.28 -52.39 -13.78
N ILE A 15 -6.56 -51.41 -14.66
CA ILE A 15 -7.39 -50.24 -14.33
C ILE A 15 -8.81 -50.66 -13.91
N ARG A 16 -9.42 -51.63 -14.62
CA ARG A 16 -10.78 -52.13 -14.29
C ARG A 16 -10.82 -52.87 -12.95
N LEU A 17 -9.82 -53.69 -12.66
CA LEU A 17 -9.71 -54.40 -11.39
C LEU A 17 -9.54 -53.42 -10.23
N CYS A 18 -8.61 -52.46 -10.35
CA CYS A 18 -8.39 -51.44 -9.34
C CYS A 18 -9.64 -50.54 -9.16
N LEU A 19 -10.37 -50.24 -10.25
CA LEU A 19 -11.63 -49.50 -10.18
C LEU A 19 -12.70 -50.25 -9.39
N ALA A 20 -12.86 -51.55 -9.64
CA ALA A 20 -13.81 -52.38 -8.89
C ALA A 20 -13.45 -52.40 -7.40
N ASP A 21 -12.17 -52.65 -7.08
CA ASP A 21 -11.69 -52.69 -5.70
C ASP A 21 -11.81 -51.36 -4.95
N ALA A 22 -11.49 -50.24 -5.62
CA ALA A 22 -11.63 -48.90 -5.05
C ALA A 22 -13.10 -48.53 -4.80
N SER A 23 -13.99 -48.92 -5.72
CA SER A 23 -15.43 -48.70 -5.62
C SER A 23 -16.03 -49.51 -4.48
N ASP A 24 -15.65 -50.78 -4.34
CA ASP A 24 -16.11 -51.66 -3.27
C ASP A 24 -15.65 -51.18 -1.89
N ARG A 25 -14.44 -50.60 -1.82
CA ARG A 25 -13.88 -49.98 -0.61
C ARG A 25 -14.40 -48.58 -0.31
N GLY A 26 -15.28 -48.03 -1.17
CA GLY A 26 -15.92 -46.72 -0.96
C GLY A 26 -15.02 -45.50 -1.21
N LEU A 27 -13.91 -45.67 -1.93
CA LEU A 27 -12.99 -44.59 -2.31
C LEU A 27 -13.51 -43.86 -3.56
N VAL A 28 -14.48 -42.97 -3.36
CA VAL A 28 -15.23 -42.31 -4.45
C VAL A 28 -14.33 -41.50 -5.39
N MET A 29 -13.33 -40.76 -4.87
CA MET A 29 -12.46 -39.92 -5.69
C MET A 29 -11.48 -40.74 -6.55
N ALA A 30 -10.93 -41.83 -5.99
CA ALA A 30 -10.07 -42.75 -6.74
C ALA A 30 -10.86 -43.46 -7.84
N SER A 31 -12.06 -43.93 -7.51
CA SER A 31 -12.97 -44.60 -8.46
C SER A 31 -13.40 -43.65 -9.59
N LYS A 32 -13.70 -42.38 -9.26
CA LYS A 32 -14.00 -41.34 -10.25
C LYS A 32 -12.81 -41.15 -11.21
N TRP A 33 -11.61 -40.95 -10.67
CA TRP A 33 -10.40 -40.72 -11.47
C TRP A 33 -10.08 -41.90 -12.40
N LEU A 34 -10.15 -43.14 -11.89
CA LEU A 34 -9.95 -44.34 -12.71
C LEU A 34 -11.01 -44.49 -13.80
N SER A 35 -12.26 -44.14 -13.50
CA SER A 35 -13.37 -44.17 -14.48
C SER A 35 -13.18 -43.14 -15.59
N GLU A 36 -12.80 -41.91 -15.25
CA GLU A 36 -12.48 -40.86 -16.22
C GLU A 36 -11.27 -41.24 -17.09
N LEU A 37 -10.24 -41.82 -16.49
CA LEU A 37 -9.05 -42.28 -17.21
C LEU A 37 -9.37 -43.43 -18.17
N LEU A 38 -10.23 -44.36 -17.76
CA LEU A 38 -10.71 -45.44 -18.63
C LEU A 38 -11.53 -44.88 -19.79
N LEU A 39 -12.38 -43.87 -19.57
CA LEU A 39 -13.17 -43.22 -20.60
C LEU A 39 -12.33 -42.52 -21.67
N ALA A 40 -11.17 -41.98 -21.29
CA ALA A 40 -10.20 -41.36 -22.21
C ALA A 40 -9.59 -42.37 -23.22
N ILE A 41 -9.61 -43.67 -22.92
CA ILE A 41 -9.12 -44.68 -23.85
C ILE A 41 -10.15 -44.88 -24.98
N PRO A 42 -9.74 -44.94 -26.27
CA PRO A 42 -10.66 -45.17 -27.39
C PRO A 42 -11.52 -46.44 -27.21
N ALA A 43 -12.81 -46.36 -27.56
CA ALA A 43 -13.76 -47.46 -27.39
C ALA A 43 -13.36 -48.76 -28.11
N SER A 44 -12.66 -48.64 -29.24
CA SER A 44 -12.09 -49.78 -29.99
C SER A 44 -11.07 -50.59 -29.18
N LYS A 45 -10.28 -49.93 -28.31
CA LYS A 45 -9.32 -50.60 -27.42
C LYS A 45 -9.97 -51.12 -26.12
N ARG A 46 -11.10 -50.54 -25.71
CA ARG A 46 -11.84 -50.95 -24.49
C ARG A 46 -12.71 -52.20 -24.68
N SER A 47 -13.20 -52.45 -25.90
CA SER A 47 -14.19 -53.49 -26.20
C SER A 47 -13.59 -54.87 -26.47
N THR A 48 -12.28 -54.97 -26.68
CA THR A 48 -11.56 -56.22 -26.99
C THR A 48 -11.43 -57.19 -25.81
N ILE A 49 -11.82 -56.80 -24.59
CA ILE A 49 -11.77 -57.65 -23.39
C ILE A 49 -13.17 -57.68 -22.75
N LYS A 50 -13.94 -58.73 -23.06
CA LYS A 50 -15.06 -59.16 -22.22
C LYS A 50 -14.47 -60.02 -21.10
N ILE A 51 -14.65 -59.60 -19.85
CA ILE A 51 -14.36 -60.45 -18.68
C ILE A 51 -15.47 -61.50 -18.64
N ASN A 52 -15.28 -62.60 -19.36
CA ASN A 52 -16.10 -63.79 -19.27
C ASN A 52 -15.31 -64.83 -18.45
N ASP A 53 -15.05 -64.56 -17.17
CA ASP A 53 -14.98 -65.60 -16.13
C ASP A 53 -14.72 -64.98 -14.74
N PRO A 54 -15.52 -65.26 -13.70
CA PRO A 54 -15.23 -64.86 -12.32
C PRO A 54 -14.07 -65.63 -11.67
N HIS A 55 -13.55 -66.69 -12.31
CA HIS A 55 -12.53 -67.59 -11.75
C HIS A 55 -11.12 -67.46 -12.37
N SER A 56 -10.85 -66.42 -13.16
CA SER A 56 -9.49 -66.13 -13.65
C SER A 56 -8.64 -65.44 -12.57
N SER A 57 -8.37 -66.14 -11.47
CA SER A 57 -7.32 -65.77 -10.51
C SER A 57 -5.94 -65.93 -11.17
N MET A 58 -5.12 -64.88 -11.08
CA MET A 58 -3.67 -64.86 -11.31
C MET A 58 -3.16 -65.36 -12.68
N LEU A 59 -2.98 -64.43 -13.61
CA LEU A 59 -1.83 -64.47 -14.52
C LEU A 59 -0.93 -63.27 -14.20
N LEU A 60 -0.10 -63.44 -13.16
CA LEU A 60 1.03 -62.55 -12.88
C LEU A 60 2.16 -62.84 -13.90
N PRO A 61 2.96 -61.85 -14.31
CA PRO A 61 4.17 -62.08 -15.10
C PRO A 61 5.20 -62.86 -14.26
N GLU A 62 5.80 -63.89 -14.83
CA GLU A 62 6.98 -64.58 -14.28
C GLU A 62 8.13 -63.58 -14.12
N HIS A 63 8.31 -62.99 -12.93
CA HIS A 63 9.55 -62.44 -12.36
C HIS A 63 9.24 -61.36 -11.31
N PHE A 64 8.63 -61.77 -10.19
CA PHE A 64 8.79 -61.16 -8.88
C PHE A 64 8.48 -62.27 -7.86
N ASP A 65 9.30 -62.42 -6.83
CA ASP A 65 9.13 -63.47 -5.81
C ASP A 65 7.70 -63.48 -5.26
N GLU A 66 6.96 -64.58 -5.48
CA GLU A 66 5.56 -64.75 -5.08
C GLU A 66 5.43 -64.77 -3.53
N PRO A 67 4.48 -64.03 -2.92
CA PRO A 67 4.03 -64.36 -1.57
C PRO A 67 3.32 -65.74 -1.60
N PRO A 68 3.33 -66.48 -0.48
CA PRO A 68 2.83 -67.86 -0.46
C PRO A 68 1.37 -67.99 -0.92
N LYS A 69 1.12 -68.86 -1.92
CA LYS A 69 -0.21 -69.13 -2.53
C LYS A 69 -1.34 -69.47 -1.54
N TRP A 70 -1.04 -69.89 -0.30
CA TRP A 70 -2.06 -70.17 0.72
C TRP A 70 -2.67 -68.90 1.36
N GLN A 71 -1.99 -67.76 1.29
CA GLN A 71 -2.44 -66.52 1.92
C GLN A 71 -3.47 -65.77 1.06
N ILE A 72 -3.49 -66.03 -0.26
CA ILE A 72 -4.47 -65.48 -1.22
C ILE A 72 -5.81 -66.24 -1.14
N ASN A 73 -5.78 -67.57 -0.95
CA ASN A 73 -7.01 -68.36 -0.85
C ASN A 73 -7.79 -68.11 0.45
N LEU A 74 -7.11 -67.87 1.58
CA LEU A 74 -7.75 -67.61 2.88
C LEU A 74 -8.48 -66.26 2.95
N ASP A 75 -7.95 -65.21 2.31
CA ASP A 75 -8.59 -63.89 2.31
C ASP A 75 -9.78 -63.84 1.34
N VAL A 76 -9.73 -64.60 0.23
CA VAL A 76 -10.86 -64.78 -0.68
C VAL A 76 -12.01 -65.55 0.00
N GLU A 77 -11.70 -66.63 0.72
CA GLU A 77 -12.71 -67.37 1.52
C GLU A 77 -13.30 -66.51 2.65
N ALA A 78 -12.49 -65.67 3.30
CA ALA A 78 -12.95 -64.71 4.30
C ALA A 78 -13.81 -63.59 3.69
N GLU A 79 -13.47 -63.12 2.48
CA GLU A 79 -14.27 -62.16 1.72
C GLU A 79 -15.64 -62.72 1.35
N ASP A 80 -15.72 -63.98 0.91
CA ASP A 80 -16.98 -64.64 0.58
C ASP A 80 -17.87 -64.81 1.82
N HIS A 81 -17.28 -65.14 2.98
CA HIS A 81 -18.00 -65.21 4.25
C HIS A 81 -18.49 -63.83 4.73
N ASP A 82 -17.71 -62.77 4.52
CA ASP A 82 -18.03 -61.41 4.94
C ASP A 82 -18.89 -60.63 3.91
N ALA A 83 -19.16 -61.21 2.74
CA ALA A 83 -19.76 -60.53 1.58
C ALA A 83 -21.09 -59.83 1.87
N ASP A 84 -22.00 -60.48 2.60
CA ASP A 84 -23.30 -59.90 2.98
C ASP A 84 -23.16 -58.69 3.91
N VAL A 85 -22.21 -58.77 4.85
CA VAL A 85 -21.94 -57.71 5.81
C VAL A 85 -21.25 -56.53 5.12
N ILE A 86 -20.30 -56.80 4.22
CA ILE A 86 -19.65 -55.80 3.36
C ILE A 86 -20.69 -55.08 2.50
N ASN A 87 -21.64 -55.81 1.92
CA ASN A 87 -22.73 -55.24 1.12
C ASN A 87 -23.59 -54.27 1.92
N VAL A 88 -24.01 -54.64 3.13
CA VAL A 88 -24.79 -53.77 4.03
C VAL A 88 -23.98 -52.54 4.44
N ALA A 89 -22.70 -52.71 4.78
CA ALA A 89 -21.82 -51.61 5.15
C ALA A 89 -21.63 -50.62 3.99
N ARG A 90 -21.43 -51.11 2.77
CA ARG A 90 -21.33 -50.30 1.54
C ARG A 90 -22.60 -49.49 1.29
N LYS A 91 -23.78 -50.09 1.43
CA LYS A 91 -25.07 -49.36 1.36
C LYS A 91 -25.21 -48.31 2.46
N CYS A 92 -24.71 -48.58 3.67
CA CYS A 92 -24.65 -47.58 4.72
C CYS A 92 -23.69 -46.42 4.36
N MET A 93 -22.55 -46.69 3.72
CA MET A 93 -21.61 -45.65 3.25
C MET A 93 -22.19 -44.77 2.14
N GLU A 94 -22.92 -45.35 1.18
CA GLU A 94 -23.63 -44.61 0.12
C GLU A 94 -24.59 -43.55 0.73
N VAL A 95 -25.28 -43.91 1.83
CA VAL A 95 -26.19 -43.02 2.58
C VAL A 95 -25.43 -42.17 3.62
N ARG A 96 -24.09 -42.20 3.63
CA ARG A 96 -23.20 -41.44 4.54
C ARG A 96 -23.34 -41.80 6.03
N GLN A 97 -23.82 -43.00 6.35
CA GLN A 97 -23.95 -43.54 7.72
C GLN A 97 -22.68 -44.31 8.14
N TYR A 98 -21.53 -43.63 8.16
CA TYR A 98 -20.21 -44.24 8.40
C TYR A 98 -20.09 -44.95 9.76
N HIS A 99 -20.64 -44.38 10.83
CA HIS A 99 -20.63 -45.02 12.16
C HIS A 99 -21.38 -46.37 12.16
N ARG A 100 -22.50 -46.45 11.41
CA ARG A 100 -23.30 -47.67 11.28
C ARG A 100 -22.58 -48.72 10.44
N ALA A 101 -21.94 -48.31 9.34
CA ALA A 101 -21.11 -49.18 8.51
C ALA A 101 -19.95 -49.81 9.32
N GLY A 102 -19.23 -48.99 10.10
CA GLY A 102 -18.15 -49.49 10.97
C GLY A 102 -18.63 -50.45 12.07
N HIS A 103 -19.85 -50.29 12.57
CA HIS A 103 -20.42 -51.20 13.57
C HIS A 103 -20.69 -52.61 13.02
N PHE A 104 -21.20 -52.72 11.79
CA PHE A 104 -21.48 -54.02 11.17
C PHE A 104 -20.20 -54.81 10.88
N LEU A 105 -19.11 -54.13 10.53
CA LEU A 105 -17.85 -54.75 10.11
C LEU A 105 -16.89 -55.10 11.27
N ARG A 106 -17.29 -54.86 12.53
CA ARG A 106 -16.40 -54.99 13.70
C ARG A 106 -15.81 -56.40 13.94
N ASN A 107 -16.50 -57.43 13.45
CA ASN A 107 -16.14 -58.84 13.66
C ASN A 107 -15.70 -59.55 12.36
N CYS A 108 -15.58 -58.81 11.26
CA CYS A 108 -15.20 -59.36 9.96
C CYS A 108 -13.67 -59.55 9.88
N ALA A 109 -13.23 -60.61 9.20
CA ALA A 109 -11.84 -61.04 9.15
C ALA A 109 -11.14 -60.64 7.84
N SER A 110 -11.91 -60.48 6.75
CA SER A 110 -11.39 -60.07 5.43
C SER A 110 -10.60 -58.76 5.48
N ALA A 111 -9.51 -58.67 4.71
CA ALA A 111 -8.75 -57.43 4.55
C ALA A 111 -9.61 -56.26 4.02
N LYS A 112 -10.53 -56.53 3.08
CA LYS A 112 -11.49 -55.55 2.54
C LYS A 112 -12.49 -55.07 3.60
N ALA A 113 -13.03 -55.99 4.41
CA ALA A 113 -13.93 -55.61 5.51
C ALA A 113 -13.22 -54.77 6.58
N ARG A 114 -11.99 -55.18 6.95
CA ARG A 114 -11.12 -54.42 7.88
C ARG A 114 -10.81 -53.02 7.36
N PHE A 115 -10.46 -52.89 6.09
CA PHE A 115 -10.23 -51.59 5.45
C PHE A 115 -11.46 -50.68 5.60
N ILE A 116 -12.64 -51.17 5.23
CA ILE A 116 -13.87 -50.37 5.26
C ILE A 116 -14.23 -49.98 6.71
N ALA A 117 -14.05 -50.90 7.67
CA ALA A 117 -14.31 -50.62 9.08
C ALA A 117 -13.44 -49.48 9.60
N VAL A 118 -12.12 -49.57 9.40
CA VAL A 118 -11.14 -48.58 9.86
C VAL A 118 -11.34 -47.25 9.12
N TYR A 119 -11.57 -47.28 7.80
CA TYR A 119 -11.84 -46.07 7.02
C TYR A 119 -13.11 -45.35 7.48
N CYS A 120 -14.18 -46.08 7.79
CA CYS A 120 -15.41 -45.50 8.33
C CYS A 120 -15.21 -44.87 9.72
N GLN A 121 -14.42 -45.51 10.58
CA GLN A 121 -14.06 -44.96 11.89
C GLN A 121 -13.22 -43.68 11.72
N PHE A 122 -12.23 -43.68 10.82
CA PHE A 122 -11.42 -42.51 10.49
C PHE A 122 -12.26 -41.33 9.99
N ILE A 123 -13.17 -41.54 9.01
CA ILE A 123 -14.03 -40.47 8.50
C ILE A 123 -14.94 -39.91 9.60
N THR A 124 -15.42 -40.78 10.50
CA THR A 124 -16.27 -40.36 11.63
C THR A 124 -15.47 -39.53 12.64
N SER A 125 -14.27 -39.96 12.98
CA SER A 125 -13.41 -39.23 13.92
C SER A 125 -12.87 -37.93 13.34
N GLU A 126 -12.55 -37.87 12.03
CA GLU A 126 -12.19 -36.64 11.33
C GLU A 126 -13.34 -35.62 11.30
N LYS A 127 -14.57 -36.06 11.01
CA LYS A 127 -15.75 -35.18 11.08
C LYS A 127 -15.99 -34.64 12.49
N LYS A 128 -15.78 -35.47 13.51
CA LYS A 128 -15.89 -35.06 14.91
C LYS A 128 -14.80 -34.03 15.27
N ALA A 129 -13.55 -34.30 14.91
CA ALA A 129 -12.44 -33.38 15.12
C ALA A 129 -12.67 -32.03 14.43
N LEU A 130 -13.15 -32.03 13.18
CA LEU A 130 -13.50 -30.81 12.45
C LEU A 130 -14.64 -30.03 13.13
N HIS A 131 -15.69 -30.72 13.59
CA HIS A 131 -16.81 -30.08 14.27
C HIS A 131 -16.40 -29.46 15.62
N GLU A 132 -15.60 -30.16 16.42
CA GLU A 132 -15.05 -29.64 17.68
C GLU A 132 -14.08 -28.47 17.44
N TRP A 133 -13.30 -28.54 16.36
CA TRP A 133 -12.42 -27.47 15.94
C TRP A 133 -13.17 -26.18 15.57
N HIS A 134 -14.35 -26.29 14.96
CA HIS A 134 -15.22 -25.12 14.69
C HIS A 134 -15.86 -24.53 15.95
N LYS A 135 -15.99 -25.28 17.05
CA LYS A 135 -16.54 -24.72 18.31
C LYS A 135 -15.59 -23.75 18.99
N THR A 136 -14.29 -23.83 18.71
CA THR A 136 -13.24 -22.99 19.30
C THR A 136 -12.84 -21.82 18.39
N ASP A 137 -13.69 -21.46 17.42
CA ASP A 137 -13.40 -20.43 16.42
C ASP A 137 -13.08 -19.06 17.05
N ASN A 138 -12.03 -18.41 16.57
CA ASN A 138 -11.52 -17.11 17.05
C ASN A 138 -11.10 -17.08 18.53
N THR A 139 -10.98 -18.23 19.18
CA THR A 139 -10.39 -18.31 20.52
C THR A 139 -8.86 -18.33 20.43
N ARG A 140 -8.20 -17.79 21.46
CA ARG A 140 -6.73 -17.76 21.56
C ARG A 140 -6.09 -19.16 21.51
N TYR A 141 -6.85 -20.23 21.71
CA TYR A 141 -6.35 -21.61 21.88
C TYR A 141 -6.72 -22.56 20.73
N GLN A 142 -7.27 -22.05 19.63
CA GLN A 142 -7.66 -22.90 18.50
C GLN A 142 -6.42 -23.44 17.78
N PRO A 143 -6.27 -24.77 17.61
CA PRO A 143 -5.17 -25.32 16.82
C PRO A 143 -5.32 -24.91 15.34
N PRO A 144 -4.24 -24.88 14.54
CA PRO A 144 -4.30 -24.41 13.15
C PRO A 144 -5.10 -25.35 12.22
N LEU A 145 -5.12 -26.65 12.52
CA LEU A 145 -5.89 -27.69 11.84
C LEU A 145 -6.67 -28.53 12.87
N PRO A 146 -7.76 -29.20 12.46
CA PRO A 146 -8.43 -30.17 13.31
C PRO A 146 -7.48 -31.35 13.61
N VAL A 147 -7.30 -31.65 14.90
CA VAL A 147 -6.46 -32.74 15.38
C VAL A 147 -7.37 -33.90 15.78
N ASN A 148 -7.17 -35.04 15.15
CA ASN A 148 -7.91 -36.25 15.45
C ASN A 148 -7.12 -37.12 16.44
N ILE A 149 -7.62 -37.23 17.66
CA ILE A 149 -6.95 -37.91 18.78
C ILE A 149 -6.95 -39.43 18.59
N THR A 150 -7.94 -39.97 17.87
CA THR A 150 -8.12 -41.42 17.67
C THR A 150 -7.17 -42.04 16.64
N ILE A 151 -6.32 -41.24 15.98
CA ILE A 151 -5.42 -41.74 14.93
C ILE A 151 -4.41 -42.76 15.47
N HIS A 152 -3.98 -42.63 16.73
CA HIS A 152 -3.07 -43.61 17.36
C HIS A 152 -3.73 -44.99 17.45
N ASP A 153 -4.96 -45.07 17.96
CA ASP A 153 -5.72 -46.31 18.07
C ASP A 153 -6.02 -46.94 16.69
N LEU A 154 -6.31 -46.09 15.70
CA LEU A 154 -6.55 -46.53 14.32
C LEU A 154 -5.29 -47.07 13.66
N LEU A 155 -4.12 -46.50 13.95
CA LEU A 155 -2.83 -46.98 13.44
C LEU A 155 -2.53 -48.40 13.93
N GLU A 156 -2.77 -48.69 15.20
CA GLU A 156 -2.57 -50.04 15.76
C GLU A 156 -3.43 -51.10 15.05
N SER A 157 -4.61 -50.72 14.54
CA SER A 157 -5.54 -51.64 13.87
C SER A 157 -5.13 -52.07 12.45
N VAL A 158 -4.18 -51.35 11.82
CA VAL A 158 -3.76 -51.57 10.43
C VAL A 158 -2.29 -52.00 10.28
N GLN A 159 -1.48 -51.85 11.32
CA GLN A 159 -0.06 -52.23 11.32
C GLN A 159 0.18 -53.69 10.92
N GLN A 160 1.33 -53.95 10.28
CA GLN A 160 1.82 -55.29 9.89
C GLN A 160 0.94 -56.02 8.86
N SER A 161 0.12 -55.29 8.09
CA SER A 161 -0.67 -55.87 6.99
C SER A 161 0.13 -55.99 5.69
N ASN A 162 -0.09 -57.08 4.95
CA ASN A 162 0.44 -57.26 3.59
C ASN A 162 -0.54 -56.77 2.50
N ASP A 163 -1.77 -56.37 2.86
CA ASP A 163 -2.74 -55.84 1.91
C ASP A 163 -2.39 -54.38 1.51
N PRO A 164 -2.34 -54.06 0.20
CA PRO A 164 -1.92 -52.75 -0.29
C PRO A 164 -2.83 -51.59 0.14
N TRP A 165 -4.12 -51.85 0.40
CA TRP A 165 -5.09 -50.83 0.80
C TRP A 165 -5.01 -50.53 2.30
N LEU A 166 -4.76 -51.55 3.13
CA LEU A 166 -4.47 -51.38 4.55
C LEU A 166 -3.13 -50.67 4.76
N GLN A 167 -2.11 -50.98 3.97
CA GLN A 167 -0.84 -50.22 3.94
C GLN A 167 -1.05 -48.75 3.57
N PHE A 168 -1.96 -48.45 2.63
CA PHE A 168 -2.35 -47.07 2.33
C PHE A 168 -2.95 -46.34 3.55
N LEU A 169 -3.82 -46.99 4.34
CA LEU A 169 -4.36 -46.40 5.57
C LEU A 169 -3.30 -46.24 6.66
N GLU A 170 -2.40 -47.21 6.80
CA GLU A 170 -1.26 -47.13 7.73
C GLU A 170 -0.40 -45.91 7.42
N ALA A 171 -0.02 -45.73 6.15
CA ALA A 171 0.71 -44.56 5.70
C ALA A 171 -0.07 -43.25 5.90
N LEU A 172 -1.40 -43.25 5.68
CA LEU A 172 -2.25 -42.08 5.91
C LEU A 172 -2.21 -41.65 7.38
N PHE A 173 -2.28 -42.62 8.30
CA PHE A 173 -2.24 -42.34 9.74
C PHE A 173 -0.85 -41.89 10.20
N LEU A 174 0.22 -42.53 9.71
CA LEU A 174 1.59 -42.10 9.98
C LEU A 174 1.86 -40.68 9.46
N GLN A 175 1.35 -40.33 8.28
CA GLN A 175 1.43 -38.99 7.72
C GLN A 175 0.74 -37.97 8.63
N ARG A 176 -0.46 -38.29 9.13
CA ARG A 176 -1.22 -37.41 10.04
C ARG A 176 -0.54 -37.25 11.40
N LEU A 177 0.21 -38.26 11.85
CA LEU A 177 1.07 -38.21 13.04
C LEU A 177 2.44 -37.56 12.79
N SER A 178 2.69 -37.05 11.58
CA SER A 178 3.96 -36.43 11.16
C SER A 178 5.17 -37.38 11.20
N ARG A 179 4.95 -38.70 11.10
CA ARG A 179 5.99 -39.75 10.95
C ARG A 179 6.27 -40.02 9.47
N ILE A 180 6.77 -39.01 8.77
CA ILE A 180 6.90 -39.00 7.30
C ILE A 180 7.82 -40.12 6.75
N PRO A 181 9.02 -40.37 7.30
CA PRO A 181 9.92 -41.40 6.72
C PRO A 181 9.31 -42.80 6.74
N GLU A 182 8.60 -43.15 7.81
CA GLU A 182 7.92 -44.45 7.94
C GLU A 182 6.72 -44.54 6.99
N ALA A 183 5.98 -43.44 6.82
CA ALA A 183 4.90 -43.37 5.85
C ALA A 183 5.39 -43.58 4.40
N LEU A 184 6.57 -43.04 4.05
CA LEU A 184 7.15 -43.20 2.71
C LEU A 184 7.50 -44.65 2.38
N ASP A 185 8.17 -45.37 3.29
CA ASP A 185 8.52 -46.79 3.10
C ASP A 185 7.27 -47.67 2.87
N ILE A 186 6.23 -47.46 3.67
CA ILE A 186 4.96 -48.18 3.51
C ILE A 186 4.24 -47.80 2.21
N LEU A 187 4.31 -46.52 1.79
CA LEU A 187 3.73 -46.08 0.52
C LEU A 187 4.42 -46.70 -0.68
N TYR A 188 5.76 -46.83 -0.66
CA TYR A 188 6.48 -47.49 -1.75
C TYR A 188 6.02 -48.95 -1.89
N ARG A 189 5.86 -49.69 -0.79
CA ARG A 189 5.33 -51.06 -0.82
C ARG A 189 3.89 -51.14 -1.33
N SER A 190 3.01 -50.24 -0.86
CA SER A 190 1.61 -50.15 -1.30
C SER A 190 1.50 -49.86 -2.80
N ILE A 191 2.34 -48.95 -3.33
CA ILE A 191 2.38 -48.58 -4.74
C ILE A 191 2.94 -49.72 -5.60
N SER A 192 4.00 -50.40 -5.16
CA SER A 192 4.55 -51.57 -5.87
C SER A 192 3.53 -52.70 -5.97
N ALA A 193 2.70 -52.90 -4.93
CA ALA A 193 1.66 -53.94 -4.90
C ALA A 193 0.39 -53.55 -5.68
N CYS A 194 -0.04 -52.29 -5.66
CA CYS A 194 -1.20 -51.82 -6.44
C CYS A 194 -0.91 -50.45 -7.10
N PRO A 195 -0.24 -50.43 -8.28
CA PRO A 195 0.19 -49.19 -8.91
C PRO A 195 -0.95 -48.24 -9.28
N TRP A 196 -2.11 -48.75 -9.69
CA TRP A 196 -3.22 -47.92 -10.17
C TRP A 196 -4.02 -47.24 -9.04
N ASN A 197 -3.70 -47.50 -7.77
CA ASN A 197 -4.31 -46.80 -6.64
C ASN A 197 -3.80 -45.35 -6.53
N TRP A 198 -4.46 -44.43 -7.24
CA TRP A 198 -4.10 -43.00 -7.25
C TRP A 198 -4.16 -42.30 -5.89
N SER A 199 -4.89 -42.87 -4.91
CA SER A 199 -4.91 -42.33 -3.55
C SER A 199 -3.55 -42.48 -2.86
N SER A 200 -2.84 -43.60 -3.06
CA SER A 200 -1.47 -43.79 -2.54
C SER A 200 -0.50 -42.79 -3.16
N TRP A 201 -0.58 -42.55 -4.47
CA TRP A 201 0.23 -41.52 -5.14
C TRP A 201 -0.08 -40.12 -4.63
N THR A 202 -1.36 -39.78 -4.45
CA THR A 202 -1.74 -38.47 -3.93
C THR A 202 -1.24 -38.26 -2.49
N LEU A 203 -1.28 -39.30 -1.66
CA LEU A 203 -0.76 -39.25 -0.30
C LEU A 203 0.78 -39.15 -0.28
N LEU A 204 1.47 -39.88 -1.17
CA LEU A 204 2.91 -39.75 -1.37
C LEU A 204 3.28 -38.29 -1.69
N GLY A 205 2.53 -37.66 -2.61
CA GLY A 205 2.68 -36.24 -2.94
C GLY A 205 2.61 -35.29 -1.75
N GLN A 206 1.67 -35.53 -0.83
CA GLN A 206 1.50 -34.71 0.38
C GLN A 206 2.68 -34.82 1.37
N CYS A 207 3.50 -35.86 1.25
CA CYS A 207 4.72 -36.07 2.02
C CYS A 207 5.93 -35.35 1.42
N LEU A 208 5.89 -34.98 0.13
CA LEU A 208 7.01 -34.36 -0.58
C LEU A 208 6.97 -32.83 -0.47
N ASP A 209 8.09 -32.22 -0.11
CA ASP A 209 8.18 -30.77 0.10
C ASP A 209 9.13 -30.05 -0.87
N SER A 210 9.88 -30.78 -1.72
CA SER A 210 10.81 -30.22 -2.70
C SER A 210 10.87 -31.06 -3.99
N SER A 211 11.38 -30.46 -5.07
CA SER A 211 11.65 -31.17 -6.33
C SER A 211 12.73 -32.26 -6.19
N GLU A 212 13.67 -32.08 -5.27
CA GLU A 212 14.70 -33.10 -4.96
C GLU A 212 14.07 -34.33 -4.32
N ALA A 213 13.16 -34.12 -3.36
CA ALA A 213 12.42 -35.21 -2.72
C ALA A 213 11.53 -35.97 -3.71
N LEU A 214 10.98 -35.30 -4.71
CA LEU A 214 10.26 -35.95 -5.80
C LEU A 214 11.18 -36.86 -6.63
N THR A 215 12.39 -36.39 -6.94
CA THR A 215 13.37 -37.16 -7.70
C THR A 215 13.79 -38.42 -6.93
N ASP A 216 14.07 -38.28 -5.64
CA ASP A 216 14.40 -39.39 -4.74
C ASP A 216 13.23 -40.38 -4.60
N ALA A 217 12.00 -39.89 -4.45
CA ALA A 217 10.82 -40.75 -4.40
C ALA A 217 10.63 -41.53 -5.72
N LEU A 218 10.81 -40.89 -6.87
CA LEU A 218 10.72 -41.55 -8.18
C LEU A 218 11.79 -42.63 -8.38
N THR A 219 12.98 -42.49 -7.78
CA THR A 219 14.03 -43.51 -7.84
C THR A 219 13.77 -44.72 -6.94
N ASN A 220 13.02 -44.54 -5.85
CA ASN A 220 12.71 -45.60 -4.89
C ASN A 220 11.44 -46.40 -5.26
N ILE A 221 10.69 -45.98 -6.28
CA ILE A 221 9.51 -46.70 -6.76
C ILE A 221 9.94 -47.77 -7.76
N ASP A 222 9.47 -49.01 -7.58
CA ASP A 222 9.71 -50.14 -8.49
C ASP A 222 8.87 -50.05 -9.79
N LEU A 223 8.93 -48.92 -10.49
CA LEU A 223 8.32 -48.73 -11.81
C LEU A 223 9.29 -47.98 -12.74
N PRO A 224 9.43 -48.38 -14.02
CA PRO A 224 10.23 -47.64 -14.97
C PRO A 224 9.75 -46.18 -15.11
N LEU A 225 10.66 -45.21 -15.21
CA LEU A 225 10.33 -43.79 -15.40
C LEU A 225 9.54 -43.52 -16.70
N ASP A 226 9.63 -44.43 -17.67
CA ASP A 226 8.85 -44.38 -18.91
C ASP A 226 7.38 -44.81 -18.75
N HIS A 227 7.01 -45.38 -17.61
CA HIS A 227 5.65 -45.76 -17.29
C HIS A 227 4.76 -44.50 -17.11
N PRO A 228 3.48 -44.52 -17.55
CA PRO A 228 2.62 -43.34 -17.46
C PRO A 228 2.37 -42.86 -16.02
N LEU A 229 2.27 -43.75 -15.02
CA LEU A 229 1.99 -43.37 -13.62
C LEU A 229 3.08 -42.47 -12.98
N PRO A 230 4.38 -42.83 -12.98
CA PRO A 230 5.45 -41.92 -12.54
C PRO A 230 5.41 -40.55 -13.22
N GLN A 231 5.11 -40.49 -14.53
CA GLN A 231 5.01 -39.24 -15.28
C GLN A 231 3.79 -38.41 -14.85
N MET A 232 2.63 -39.04 -14.69
CA MET A 232 1.42 -38.39 -14.17
C MET A 232 1.62 -37.88 -12.75
N PHE A 233 2.34 -38.63 -11.91
CA PHE A 233 2.71 -38.23 -10.57
C PHE A 233 3.65 -37.02 -10.59
N GLN A 234 4.72 -37.05 -11.41
CA GLN A 234 5.61 -35.92 -11.60
C GLN A 234 4.85 -34.65 -12.01
N ILE A 235 3.99 -34.73 -13.03
CA ILE A 235 3.17 -33.60 -13.51
C ILE A 235 2.36 -33.01 -12.35
N LYS A 236 1.64 -33.87 -11.60
CA LYS A 236 0.80 -33.42 -10.49
C LYS A 236 1.62 -32.72 -9.40
N ILE A 237 2.73 -33.32 -8.96
CA ILE A 237 3.52 -32.77 -7.86
C ILE A 237 4.23 -31.49 -8.27
N MET A 238 4.75 -31.42 -9.50
CA MET A 238 5.38 -30.19 -9.99
C MET A 238 4.39 -29.03 -10.11
N ASN A 239 3.13 -29.30 -10.47
CA ASN A 239 2.04 -28.32 -10.42
C ASN A 239 1.68 -27.92 -8.98
N GLU A 240 1.61 -28.85 -8.02
CA GLU A 240 1.34 -28.54 -6.61
C GLU A 240 2.49 -27.79 -5.92
N LEU A 241 3.74 -28.05 -6.34
CA LEU A 241 4.94 -27.32 -5.92
C LEU A 241 5.08 -25.98 -6.64
N HIS A 242 4.24 -25.69 -7.64
CA HIS A 242 4.28 -24.45 -8.42
C HIS A 242 5.59 -24.23 -9.20
N THR A 243 6.29 -25.31 -9.54
CA THR A 243 7.59 -25.34 -10.22
C THR A 243 7.55 -26.06 -11.58
N ALA A 244 6.36 -26.25 -12.17
CA ALA A 244 6.21 -26.89 -13.46
C ALA A 244 7.01 -26.19 -14.56
N THR A 245 7.67 -26.98 -15.40
CA THR A 245 8.52 -26.53 -16.50
C THR A 245 7.99 -27.03 -17.84
N ASN A 246 8.71 -26.71 -18.93
CA ASN A 246 8.42 -27.26 -20.25
C ASN A 246 8.51 -28.79 -20.31
N VAL A 247 9.20 -29.44 -19.36
CA VAL A 247 9.27 -30.91 -19.28
C VAL A 247 7.89 -31.48 -18.94
N GLU A 248 7.21 -30.93 -17.94
CA GLU A 248 5.86 -31.38 -17.56
C GLU A 248 4.84 -31.16 -18.68
N LEU A 249 4.99 -30.08 -19.47
CA LEU A 249 4.18 -29.83 -20.66
C LEU A 249 4.41 -30.90 -21.75
N GLN A 250 5.67 -31.24 -22.04
CA GLN A 250 6.01 -32.31 -22.99
C GLN A 250 5.51 -33.68 -22.52
N LEU A 251 5.57 -33.96 -21.22
CA LEU A 251 4.99 -35.18 -20.63
C LEU A 251 3.46 -35.20 -20.82
N CYS A 252 2.78 -34.08 -20.59
CA CYS A 252 1.35 -33.97 -20.86
C CYS A 252 1.03 -34.23 -22.34
N GLU A 253 1.81 -33.66 -23.26
CA GLU A 253 1.64 -33.85 -24.71
C GLU A 253 1.85 -35.31 -25.12
N ARG A 254 2.88 -35.98 -24.59
CA ARG A 254 3.11 -37.43 -24.77
C ARG A 254 1.91 -38.24 -24.30
N LEU A 255 1.41 -37.98 -23.09
CA LEU A 255 0.30 -38.74 -22.49
C LEU A 255 -1.06 -38.47 -23.12
N LEU A 256 -1.27 -37.29 -23.73
CA LEU A 256 -2.48 -36.93 -24.47
C LEU A 256 -2.48 -37.47 -25.91
N THR A 257 -1.40 -38.12 -26.37
CA THR A 257 -1.40 -38.76 -27.69
C THR A 257 -2.38 -39.94 -27.74
N PRO A 258 -2.87 -40.32 -28.95
CA PRO A 258 -3.75 -41.49 -29.13
C PRO A 258 -3.16 -42.84 -28.66
N LYS A 259 -1.84 -42.89 -28.40
CA LYS A 259 -1.15 -44.08 -27.87
C LYS A 259 -1.46 -44.32 -26.39
N PHE A 260 -1.77 -43.26 -25.63
CA PHE A 260 -2.03 -43.31 -24.20
C PHE A 260 -3.49 -42.90 -23.89
N PHE A 261 -3.72 -41.69 -23.38
CA PHE A 261 -5.01 -41.22 -22.89
C PHE A 261 -5.48 -39.96 -23.63
N PRO A 262 -5.91 -40.10 -24.90
CA PRO A 262 -6.45 -38.97 -25.65
C PRO A 262 -7.71 -38.42 -24.95
N HIS A 263 -7.85 -37.10 -24.87
CA HIS A 263 -8.99 -36.42 -24.24
C HIS A 263 -9.19 -36.70 -22.73
N SER A 264 -8.15 -37.13 -22.01
CA SER A 264 -8.22 -37.22 -20.54
C SER A 264 -8.39 -35.84 -19.92
N LEU A 265 -9.60 -35.55 -19.41
CA LEU A 265 -9.94 -34.25 -18.80
C LEU A 265 -9.01 -33.92 -17.63
N TRP A 266 -8.60 -34.92 -16.86
CA TRP A 266 -7.64 -34.73 -15.77
C TRP A 266 -6.27 -34.27 -16.29
N LEU A 267 -5.71 -34.93 -17.32
CA LEU A 267 -4.45 -34.52 -17.93
C LEU A 267 -4.55 -33.15 -18.61
N MET A 268 -5.68 -32.87 -19.26
CA MET A 268 -5.96 -31.56 -19.86
C MET A 268 -5.98 -30.44 -18.81
N GLY A 269 -6.60 -30.69 -17.65
CA GLY A 269 -6.59 -29.76 -16.52
C GLY A 269 -5.20 -29.57 -15.92
N GLN A 270 -4.41 -30.64 -15.77
CA GLN A 270 -3.01 -30.56 -15.33
C GLN A 270 -2.13 -29.78 -16.31
N ARG A 271 -2.31 -29.98 -17.62
CA ARG A 271 -1.65 -29.18 -18.66
C ARG A 271 -2.04 -27.71 -18.55
N GLY A 272 -3.32 -27.40 -18.35
CA GLY A 272 -3.81 -26.04 -18.14
C GLY A 272 -3.19 -25.36 -16.91
N ARG A 273 -3.02 -26.10 -15.80
CA ARG A 273 -2.31 -25.62 -14.60
C ARG A 273 -0.82 -25.39 -14.84
N ALA A 274 -0.15 -26.30 -15.55
CA ALA A 274 1.26 -26.13 -15.92
C ALA A 274 1.46 -24.90 -16.83
N LEU A 275 0.56 -24.67 -17.79
CA LEU A 275 0.57 -23.47 -18.65
C LEU A 275 0.33 -22.20 -17.84
N TYR A 276 -0.58 -22.23 -16.86
CA TYR A 276 -0.79 -21.13 -15.93
C TYR A 276 0.46 -20.82 -15.08
N ASP A 277 1.13 -21.86 -14.56
CA ASP A 277 2.32 -21.71 -13.73
C ASP A 277 3.56 -21.25 -14.52
N THR A 278 3.64 -21.62 -15.80
CA THR A 278 4.65 -21.13 -16.76
C THR A 278 4.30 -19.77 -17.37
N LEU A 279 3.20 -19.15 -16.91
CA LEU A 279 2.71 -17.82 -17.30
C LEU A 279 2.20 -17.72 -18.76
N ASP A 280 1.98 -18.85 -19.46
CA ASP A 280 1.29 -18.89 -20.76
C ASP A 280 -0.22 -18.92 -20.57
N TYR A 281 -0.79 -17.76 -20.26
CA TYR A 281 -2.23 -17.62 -20.03
C TYR A 281 -3.07 -17.84 -21.30
N ALA A 282 -2.49 -17.63 -22.49
CA ALA A 282 -3.20 -17.81 -23.74
C ALA A 282 -3.38 -19.31 -24.05
N GLY A 283 -2.29 -20.07 -24.00
CA GLY A 283 -2.35 -21.53 -24.13
C GLY A 283 -3.19 -22.18 -23.03
N ALA A 284 -3.10 -21.67 -21.79
CA ALA A 284 -3.93 -22.16 -20.68
C ALA A 284 -5.43 -21.94 -20.97
N GLN A 285 -5.82 -20.78 -21.49
CA GLN A 285 -7.21 -20.50 -21.84
C GLN A 285 -7.71 -21.48 -22.91
N ASP A 286 -6.98 -21.64 -24.00
CA ASP A 286 -7.38 -22.51 -25.12
C ASP A 286 -7.53 -23.96 -24.64
N GLN A 287 -6.60 -24.42 -23.80
CA GLN A 287 -6.64 -25.75 -23.19
C GLN A 287 -7.87 -25.96 -22.30
N PHE A 288 -8.22 -24.98 -21.46
CA PHE A 288 -9.42 -25.06 -20.62
C PHE A 288 -10.69 -24.97 -21.45
N GLU A 289 -10.74 -24.13 -22.49
CA GLU A 289 -11.88 -24.06 -23.42
C GLU A 289 -12.12 -25.40 -24.11
N ASP A 290 -11.07 -26.06 -24.60
CA ASP A 290 -11.17 -27.40 -25.20
C ASP A 290 -11.61 -28.46 -24.20
N MET A 291 -11.18 -28.36 -22.95
CA MET A 291 -11.65 -29.22 -21.86
C MET A 291 -13.15 -29.02 -21.58
N PHE A 292 -13.62 -27.76 -21.48
CA PHE A 292 -15.03 -27.45 -21.22
C PHE A 292 -15.95 -27.73 -22.41
N LYS A 293 -15.43 -27.76 -23.64
CA LYS A 293 -16.20 -28.27 -24.80
C LYS A 293 -16.51 -29.77 -24.65
N LEU A 294 -15.60 -30.54 -24.06
CA LEU A 294 -15.79 -31.98 -23.82
C LEU A 294 -16.68 -32.26 -22.61
N ASP A 295 -16.52 -31.50 -21.52
CA ASP A 295 -17.39 -31.58 -20.34
C ASP A 295 -17.75 -30.19 -19.80
N PRO A 296 -18.93 -29.64 -20.19
CA PRO A 296 -19.37 -28.33 -19.74
C PRO A 296 -19.71 -28.23 -18.24
N ASN A 297 -19.89 -29.37 -17.54
CA ASN A 297 -20.35 -29.40 -16.15
C ASN A 297 -19.25 -29.75 -15.14
N ARG A 298 -18.00 -29.93 -15.61
CA ARG A 298 -16.84 -30.14 -14.75
C ARG A 298 -16.70 -28.99 -13.75
N ILE A 299 -16.46 -29.28 -12.47
CA ILE A 299 -16.29 -28.26 -11.42
C ILE A 299 -14.82 -28.13 -10.99
N GLU A 300 -14.05 -29.19 -11.18
CA GLU A 300 -12.62 -29.20 -10.95
C GLU A 300 -11.91 -28.21 -11.89
N ASP A 301 -10.89 -27.52 -11.38
CA ASP A 301 -10.04 -26.60 -12.15
C ASP A 301 -10.67 -25.25 -12.56
N LEU A 302 -11.93 -24.98 -12.18
CA LEU A 302 -12.60 -23.70 -12.48
C LEU A 302 -11.97 -22.51 -11.77
N ASP A 303 -11.41 -22.73 -10.59
CA ASP A 303 -10.70 -21.70 -9.85
C ASP A 303 -9.55 -21.13 -10.68
N VAL A 304 -8.72 -22.02 -11.25
CA VAL A 304 -7.60 -21.64 -12.12
C VAL A 304 -8.09 -21.06 -13.44
N TYR A 305 -9.09 -21.67 -14.08
CA TYR A 305 -9.63 -21.12 -15.33
C TYR A 305 -10.21 -19.71 -15.14
N SER A 306 -10.92 -19.47 -14.03
CA SER A 306 -11.43 -18.13 -13.72
C SER A 306 -10.33 -17.11 -13.46
N ASN A 307 -9.22 -17.51 -12.84
CA ASN A 307 -8.05 -16.65 -12.66
C ASN A 307 -7.39 -16.33 -14.02
N VAL A 308 -7.28 -17.30 -14.93
CA VAL A 308 -6.79 -17.08 -16.31
C VAL A 308 -7.67 -16.04 -17.03
N LEU A 309 -8.99 -16.22 -17.00
CA LEU A 309 -9.93 -15.28 -17.64
C LEU A 309 -9.87 -13.89 -17.00
N HIS A 310 -9.67 -13.82 -15.68
CA HIS A 310 -9.49 -12.57 -14.95
C HIS A 310 -8.20 -11.84 -15.38
N LEU A 311 -7.06 -12.54 -15.40
CA LEU A 311 -5.76 -11.99 -15.81
C LEU A 311 -5.73 -11.56 -17.28
N ARG A 312 -6.52 -12.22 -18.15
CA ARG A 312 -6.69 -11.83 -19.56
C ARG A 312 -7.82 -10.82 -19.79
N GLU A 313 -8.45 -10.33 -18.72
CA GLU A 313 -9.54 -9.35 -18.73
C GLU A 313 -10.76 -9.74 -19.61
N LYS A 314 -11.04 -11.05 -19.74
CA LYS A 314 -12.14 -11.58 -20.57
C LYS A 314 -13.50 -11.53 -19.85
N ARG A 315 -14.02 -10.31 -19.66
CA ARG A 315 -15.24 -10.04 -18.87
C ARG A 315 -16.49 -10.81 -19.33
N ALA A 316 -16.74 -10.90 -20.64
CA ALA A 316 -17.92 -11.58 -21.17
C ALA A 316 -17.89 -13.09 -20.89
N GLN A 317 -16.74 -13.73 -21.16
CA GLN A 317 -16.55 -15.17 -20.92
C GLN A 317 -16.65 -15.50 -19.43
N LEU A 318 -16.00 -14.71 -18.56
CA LEU A 318 -16.06 -14.91 -17.11
C LEU A 318 -17.49 -14.75 -16.55
N THR A 319 -18.27 -13.83 -17.10
CA THR A 319 -19.69 -13.64 -16.73
C THR A 319 -20.54 -14.83 -17.13
N SER A 320 -20.38 -15.32 -18.36
CA SER A 320 -21.09 -16.50 -18.85
C SER A 320 -20.75 -17.74 -18.01
N LEU A 321 -19.47 -17.92 -17.70
CA LEU A 321 -19.00 -19.02 -16.84
C LEU A 321 -19.62 -18.94 -15.44
N ALA A 322 -19.58 -17.76 -14.80
CA ALA A 322 -20.17 -17.56 -13.48
C ALA A 322 -21.68 -17.86 -13.47
N GLN A 323 -22.43 -17.40 -14.48
CA GLN A 323 -23.88 -17.64 -14.57
C GLN A 323 -24.21 -19.13 -14.72
N CYS A 324 -23.47 -19.85 -15.55
CA CYS A 324 -23.68 -21.29 -15.79
C CYS A 324 -23.58 -22.09 -14.47
N PHE A 325 -22.52 -21.86 -13.69
CA PHE A 325 -22.25 -22.65 -12.49
C PHE A 325 -23.01 -22.19 -11.23
N VAL A 326 -23.45 -20.93 -11.17
CA VAL A 326 -24.22 -20.41 -10.02
C VAL A 326 -25.60 -21.05 -9.91
N VAL A 327 -26.25 -21.34 -11.04
CA VAL A 327 -27.63 -21.90 -11.05
C VAL A 327 -27.65 -23.32 -10.48
N GLY A 328 -26.66 -24.15 -10.80
CA GLY A 328 -26.59 -25.55 -10.34
C GLY A 328 -25.81 -25.78 -9.05
N ASN A 329 -24.69 -25.08 -8.84
CA ASN A 329 -23.66 -25.46 -7.85
C ASN A 329 -23.24 -24.33 -6.90
N LYS A 330 -24.21 -23.54 -6.40
CA LYS A 330 -23.98 -22.34 -5.57
C LYS A 330 -23.18 -22.56 -4.27
N ASN A 331 -23.16 -23.77 -3.72
CA ASN A 331 -22.54 -24.11 -2.43
C ASN A 331 -21.16 -24.78 -2.57
N ARG A 332 -20.46 -24.53 -3.68
CA ARG A 332 -19.08 -25.00 -3.89
C ARG A 332 -18.09 -23.84 -3.75
N PRO A 333 -16.92 -24.05 -3.12
CA PRO A 333 -15.91 -22.99 -2.96
C PRO A 333 -15.37 -22.52 -4.31
N GLU A 334 -15.17 -23.43 -5.27
CA GLU A 334 -14.68 -23.11 -6.62
C GLU A 334 -15.64 -22.14 -7.33
N VAL A 335 -16.95 -22.40 -7.26
CA VAL A 335 -17.98 -21.54 -7.84
C VAL A 335 -18.02 -20.16 -7.16
N CYS A 336 -17.83 -20.11 -5.83
CA CYS A 336 -17.71 -18.84 -5.12
C CYS A 336 -16.49 -18.04 -5.57
N CYS A 337 -15.36 -18.68 -5.85
CA CYS A 337 -14.16 -18.01 -6.38
C CYS A 337 -14.39 -17.40 -7.77
N ILE A 338 -15.06 -18.12 -8.68
CA ILE A 338 -15.39 -17.59 -10.02
C ILE A 338 -16.27 -16.34 -9.92
N VAL A 339 -17.30 -16.40 -9.06
CA VAL A 339 -18.21 -15.27 -8.85
C VAL A 339 -17.48 -14.10 -8.20
N GLY A 340 -16.55 -14.37 -7.28
CA GLY A 340 -15.65 -13.38 -6.71
C GLY A 340 -14.83 -12.68 -7.79
N ASN A 341 -14.15 -13.45 -8.65
CA ASN A 341 -13.38 -12.94 -9.79
C ASN A 341 -14.24 -12.15 -10.78
N HIS A 342 -15.49 -12.58 -11.03
CA HIS A 342 -16.43 -11.82 -11.85
C HIS A 342 -16.73 -10.44 -11.24
N TYR A 343 -16.97 -10.34 -9.94
CA TYR A 343 -17.22 -9.06 -9.27
C TYR A 343 -15.95 -8.19 -9.16
N SER A 344 -14.79 -8.81 -8.96
CA SER A 344 -13.48 -8.14 -8.95
C SER A 344 -13.23 -7.42 -10.27
N LEU A 345 -13.38 -8.13 -11.40
CA LEU A 345 -13.21 -7.56 -12.75
C LEU A 345 -14.24 -6.44 -13.09
N ARG A 346 -15.31 -6.32 -12.31
CA ARG A 346 -16.31 -5.24 -12.44
C ARG A 346 -15.98 -4.02 -11.59
N GLY A 347 -14.97 -4.09 -10.74
CA GLY A 347 -14.65 -3.08 -9.73
C GLY A 347 -15.56 -3.14 -8.49
N GLU A 348 -16.46 -4.13 -8.38
CA GLU A 348 -17.38 -4.29 -7.25
C GLU A 348 -16.72 -5.10 -6.12
N ARG A 349 -15.62 -4.56 -5.58
CA ARG A 349 -14.69 -5.26 -4.67
C ARG A 349 -15.36 -5.79 -3.39
N ASP A 350 -16.32 -5.07 -2.81
CA ASP A 350 -17.05 -5.52 -1.61
C ASP A 350 -17.81 -6.83 -1.82
N LYS A 351 -18.41 -6.99 -3.01
CA LYS A 351 -19.11 -8.21 -3.37
C LYS A 351 -18.12 -9.34 -3.63
N ALA A 352 -16.98 -9.05 -4.27
CA ALA A 352 -15.91 -10.03 -4.47
C ALA A 352 -15.45 -10.61 -3.13
N VAL A 353 -15.11 -9.75 -2.15
CA VAL A 353 -14.72 -10.16 -0.79
C VAL A 353 -15.81 -10.98 -0.12
N LYS A 354 -17.09 -10.63 -0.27
CA LYS A 354 -18.20 -11.42 0.29
C LYS A 354 -18.24 -12.85 -0.26
N TYR A 355 -18.01 -13.04 -1.56
CA TYR A 355 -17.99 -14.36 -2.19
C TYR A 355 -16.72 -15.15 -1.85
N PHE A 356 -15.55 -14.52 -1.81
CA PHE A 356 -14.32 -15.18 -1.34
C PHE A 356 -14.42 -15.60 0.13
N ARG A 357 -14.95 -14.73 1.00
CA ARG A 357 -15.23 -15.09 2.38
C ARG A 357 -16.21 -16.26 2.46
N ARG A 358 -17.25 -16.28 1.63
CA ARG A 358 -18.17 -17.43 1.54
C ARG A 358 -17.45 -18.71 1.10
N ALA A 359 -16.52 -18.64 0.14
CA ALA A 359 -15.70 -19.78 -0.25
C ALA A 359 -14.90 -20.32 0.95
N THR A 360 -14.26 -19.43 1.74
CA THR A 360 -13.53 -19.84 2.95
C THR A 360 -14.43 -20.42 4.06
N HIS A 361 -15.72 -20.09 4.07
CA HIS A 361 -16.69 -20.70 5.00
C HIS A 361 -17.16 -22.08 4.53
N LEU A 362 -17.26 -22.30 3.21
CA LEU A 362 -17.60 -23.60 2.63
C LEU A 362 -16.43 -24.58 2.76
N ASP A 363 -15.22 -24.09 2.50
CA ASP A 363 -13.98 -24.83 2.67
C ASP A 363 -12.87 -23.90 3.16
N ARG A 364 -12.44 -24.12 4.41
CA ARG A 364 -11.35 -23.35 5.03
C ARG A 364 -9.98 -23.70 4.47
N SER A 365 -9.84 -24.88 3.87
CA SER A 365 -8.62 -25.32 3.20
C SER A 365 -8.48 -24.76 1.78
N CYS A 366 -9.49 -24.01 1.29
CA CYS A 366 -9.42 -23.32 0.01
C CYS A 366 -8.45 -22.12 0.09
N LEU A 367 -7.17 -22.38 -0.16
CA LEU A 367 -6.09 -21.39 -0.09
C LEU A 367 -6.26 -20.28 -1.14
N THR A 368 -6.71 -20.63 -2.35
CA THR A 368 -6.97 -19.67 -3.43
C THR A 368 -7.97 -18.59 -2.99
N ALA A 369 -9.01 -18.93 -2.21
CA ALA A 369 -9.96 -17.94 -1.71
C ALA A 369 -9.35 -16.93 -0.72
N TRP A 370 -8.45 -17.39 0.17
CA TRP A 370 -7.72 -16.51 1.08
C TRP A 370 -6.77 -15.56 0.35
N ILE A 371 -6.09 -16.05 -0.69
CA ILE A 371 -5.18 -15.28 -1.54
C ILE A 371 -5.96 -14.19 -2.29
N LEU A 372 -7.02 -14.58 -3.01
CA LEU A 372 -7.84 -13.64 -3.79
C LEU A 372 -8.48 -12.58 -2.87
N MET A 373 -8.99 -12.99 -1.71
CA MET A 373 -9.51 -12.04 -0.71
C MET A 373 -8.43 -11.06 -0.20
N GLY A 374 -7.19 -11.53 0.00
CA GLY A 374 -6.07 -10.68 0.40
C GLY A 374 -5.74 -9.62 -0.64
N PHE A 375 -5.73 -9.98 -1.93
CA PHE A 375 -5.53 -9.03 -3.03
C PHE A 375 -6.67 -8.02 -3.13
N GLU A 376 -7.93 -8.44 -2.96
CA GLU A 376 -9.04 -7.48 -2.91
C GLU A 376 -8.92 -6.49 -1.74
N TYR A 377 -8.45 -6.94 -0.57
CA TYR A 377 -8.22 -6.04 0.57
C TYR A 377 -7.05 -5.08 0.35
N HIS A 378 -6.00 -5.53 -0.33
CA HIS A 378 -4.88 -4.67 -0.73
C HIS A 378 -5.34 -3.55 -1.68
N GLU A 379 -6.13 -3.90 -2.69
CA GLU A 379 -6.73 -2.95 -3.65
C GLU A 379 -7.71 -1.95 -2.99
N MET A 380 -8.33 -2.32 -1.87
CA MET A 380 -9.14 -1.43 -1.03
C MET A 380 -8.30 -0.56 -0.07
N ALA A 381 -6.97 -0.64 -0.12
CA ALA A 381 -6.04 -0.06 0.85
C ALA A 381 -6.26 -0.54 2.31
N ASN A 382 -6.98 -1.64 2.52
CA ASN A 382 -7.13 -2.28 3.82
C ASN A 382 -6.01 -3.30 4.06
N TYR A 383 -4.79 -2.78 4.21
CA TYR A 383 -3.58 -3.60 4.29
C TYR A 383 -3.56 -4.53 5.51
N THR A 384 -4.23 -4.17 6.61
CA THR A 384 -4.27 -5.01 7.82
C THR A 384 -5.07 -6.30 7.60
N ALA A 385 -6.25 -6.20 6.98
CA ALA A 385 -7.06 -7.35 6.59
C ALA A 385 -6.40 -8.17 5.47
N ALA A 386 -5.68 -7.51 4.56
CA ALA A 386 -4.88 -8.17 3.52
C ALA A 386 -3.79 -9.05 4.15
N VAL A 387 -2.98 -8.50 5.07
CA VAL A 387 -1.93 -9.25 5.78
C VAL A 387 -2.50 -10.43 6.56
N GLU A 388 -3.64 -10.26 7.23
CA GLU A 388 -4.30 -11.36 7.94
C GLU A 388 -4.73 -12.48 6.97
N SER A 389 -5.28 -12.11 5.81
CA SER A 389 -5.75 -13.06 4.80
C SER A 389 -4.59 -13.84 4.17
N PHE A 390 -3.47 -13.17 3.83
CA PHE A 390 -2.28 -13.84 3.30
C PHE A 390 -1.59 -14.72 4.34
N ARG A 391 -1.54 -14.31 5.61
CA ARG A 391 -1.03 -15.17 6.70
C ARG A 391 -1.88 -16.42 6.89
N LYS A 392 -3.21 -16.28 6.82
CA LYS A 392 -4.13 -17.43 6.84
C LYS A 392 -3.91 -18.36 5.65
N ALA A 393 -3.61 -17.82 4.46
CA ALA A 393 -3.26 -18.62 3.30
C ALA A 393 -1.95 -19.41 3.49
N LEU A 394 -0.97 -18.86 4.22
CA LEU A 394 0.28 -19.55 4.59
C LEU A 394 0.11 -20.54 5.75
N GLY A 395 -1.04 -20.53 6.43
CA GLY A 395 -1.27 -21.31 7.65
C GLY A 395 -0.67 -20.72 8.92
N GLU A 396 -0.15 -19.49 8.87
CA GLU A 396 0.42 -18.79 10.04
C GLU A 396 -0.69 -18.19 10.92
N LYS A 397 -1.20 -18.94 11.89
CA LYS A 397 -1.92 -18.35 13.03
C LYS A 397 -0.92 -17.83 14.07
N THR A 398 -0.60 -16.54 13.98
CA THR A 398 -0.01 -15.71 15.03
C THR A 398 1.33 -16.20 15.61
N TYR A 399 2.37 -15.41 15.35
CA TYR A 399 3.77 -15.49 15.84
C TYR A 399 3.95 -15.72 17.37
N LEU A 400 2.87 -15.73 18.17
CA LEU A 400 2.91 -15.91 19.62
C LEU A 400 2.92 -17.38 20.09
N PHE A 401 2.53 -18.36 19.24
CA PHE A 401 2.44 -19.76 19.67
C PHE A 401 3.73 -20.59 19.52
N ARG A 402 4.69 -20.15 18.70
CA ARG A 402 5.95 -20.89 18.47
C ARG A 402 6.82 -21.04 19.73
N LYS A 403 6.56 -20.24 20.78
CA LYS A 403 7.33 -20.29 22.05
C LYS A 403 6.75 -21.18 23.15
N ILE A 404 5.51 -21.67 23.04
CA ILE A 404 4.80 -22.28 24.19
C ILE A 404 4.62 -23.80 24.07
N SER A 405 4.69 -24.41 22.88
CA SER A 405 4.52 -25.86 22.75
C SER A 405 5.62 -26.49 21.89
N ALA A 406 6.67 -26.98 22.56
CA ALA A 406 7.78 -27.69 21.95
C ALA A 406 7.42 -29.10 21.44
N SER A 407 6.17 -29.58 21.65
CA SER A 407 5.79 -30.96 21.31
C SER A 407 4.97 -31.13 20.02
N HIS A 408 4.45 -30.05 19.41
CA HIS A 408 3.62 -30.16 18.21
C HIS A 408 4.20 -29.34 17.05
N ARG A 409 5.00 -29.99 16.20
CA ARG A 409 5.38 -29.49 14.87
C ARG A 409 4.15 -29.52 13.97
N TYR A 410 3.31 -28.48 14.04
CA TYR A 410 2.26 -28.30 13.04
C TYR A 410 2.91 -28.00 11.69
N LYS A 411 2.66 -28.86 10.69
CA LYS A 411 3.17 -28.72 9.32
C LYS A 411 2.58 -27.44 8.71
N ASP A 412 3.44 -26.49 8.35
CA ASP A 412 3.06 -25.24 7.68
C ASP A 412 2.46 -25.57 6.30
N VAL A 413 1.14 -25.39 6.14
CA VAL A 413 0.33 -26.06 5.10
C VAL A 413 0.65 -25.58 3.68
N ASN A 414 1.14 -24.36 3.48
CA ASN A 414 1.42 -23.85 2.13
C ASN A 414 2.59 -22.85 2.07
N LYS A 415 3.80 -23.28 2.43
CA LYS A 415 5.02 -22.49 2.13
C LYS A 415 5.42 -22.54 0.64
N LYS A 416 4.75 -23.36 -0.17
CA LYS A 416 5.13 -23.72 -1.54
C LYS A 416 4.64 -22.70 -2.57
N ASP A 417 3.47 -22.11 -2.33
CA ASP A 417 2.91 -21.09 -3.21
C ASP A 417 3.57 -19.71 -2.99
N SER A 418 4.04 -19.08 -4.07
CA SER A 418 4.65 -17.74 -4.02
C SER A 418 3.62 -16.63 -3.80
N ARG A 419 2.37 -16.81 -4.22
CA ARG A 419 1.35 -15.74 -4.28
C ARG A 419 1.06 -15.09 -2.92
N PRO A 420 0.89 -15.83 -1.80
CA PRO A 420 0.73 -15.20 -0.49
C PRO A 420 1.95 -14.38 -0.06
N TRP A 421 3.17 -14.81 -0.41
CA TRP A 421 4.41 -14.09 -0.10
C TRP A 421 4.51 -12.79 -0.89
N VAL A 422 4.15 -12.83 -2.18
CA VAL A 422 4.02 -11.64 -3.03
C VAL A 422 2.97 -10.69 -2.47
N GLY A 423 1.81 -11.20 -2.06
CA GLY A 423 0.75 -10.43 -1.45
C GLY A 423 1.14 -9.78 -0.11
N LEU A 424 1.92 -10.47 0.73
CA LEU A 424 2.50 -9.89 1.93
C LEU A 424 3.52 -8.80 1.60
N GLY A 425 4.40 -9.04 0.63
CA GLY A 425 5.34 -8.04 0.12
C GLY A 425 4.63 -6.76 -0.32
N ALA A 426 3.60 -6.90 -1.18
CA ALA A 426 2.80 -5.80 -1.68
C ALA A 426 2.01 -5.07 -0.59
N ALA A 427 1.50 -5.79 0.41
CA ALA A 427 0.80 -5.19 1.55
C ALA A 427 1.75 -4.40 2.46
N TYR A 428 2.95 -4.91 2.73
CA TYR A 428 3.95 -4.17 3.51
C TYR A 428 4.56 -2.99 2.74
N ASP A 429 4.69 -3.11 1.42
CA ASP A 429 5.07 -2.00 0.54
C ASP A 429 4.01 -0.89 0.58
N GLY A 430 2.71 -1.24 0.48
CA GLY A 430 1.60 -0.30 0.63
C GLY A 430 1.49 0.35 2.02
N MET A 431 2.04 -0.30 3.06
CA MET A 431 2.18 0.27 4.42
C MET A 431 3.43 1.16 4.58
N MET A 432 4.21 1.41 3.51
CA MET A 432 5.48 2.14 3.54
C MET A 432 6.54 1.47 4.43
N MET A 433 6.59 0.13 4.44
CA MET A 433 7.55 -0.68 5.22
C MET A 433 8.46 -1.50 4.29
N PRO A 434 9.37 -0.87 3.52
CA PRO A 434 10.10 -1.54 2.43
C PRO A 434 11.05 -2.65 2.91
N HIS A 435 11.60 -2.55 4.13
CA HIS A 435 12.43 -3.63 4.70
C HIS A 435 11.65 -4.94 4.93
N TYR A 436 10.39 -4.84 5.38
CA TYR A 436 9.52 -6.00 5.55
C TYR A 436 9.08 -6.55 4.20
N ALA A 437 8.73 -5.65 3.27
CA ALA A 437 8.37 -6.02 1.91
C ALA A 437 9.49 -6.81 1.21
N ILE A 438 10.75 -6.33 1.29
CA ILE A 438 11.91 -7.02 0.73
C ILE A 438 12.06 -8.43 1.30
N PHE A 439 11.92 -8.61 2.62
CA PHE A 439 12.01 -9.94 3.22
C PHE A 439 10.98 -10.92 2.60
N TYR A 440 9.73 -10.49 2.45
CA TYR A 440 8.68 -11.35 1.91
C TYR A 440 8.84 -11.57 0.39
N TYR A 441 9.23 -10.54 -0.36
CA TYR A 441 9.57 -10.70 -1.78
C TYR A 441 10.77 -11.62 -1.99
N GLN A 442 11.80 -11.58 -1.14
CA GLN A 442 12.92 -12.53 -1.19
C GLN A 442 12.48 -13.97 -0.92
N GLN A 443 11.50 -14.22 -0.04
CA GLN A 443 10.93 -15.55 0.11
C GLN A 443 10.16 -15.97 -1.14
N ALA A 444 9.44 -15.06 -1.78
CA ALA A 444 8.72 -15.33 -3.01
C ALA A 444 9.66 -15.67 -4.18
N VAL A 445 10.79 -14.97 -4.31
CA VAL A 445 11.84 -15.24 -5.33
C VAL A 445 12.42 -16.64 -5.20
N LYS A 446 12.62 -17.15 -3.97
CA LYS A 446 13.13 -18.51 -3.75
C LYS A 446 12.19 -19.59 -4.31
N LEU A 447 10.89 -19.31 -4.34
CA LEU A 447 9.86 -20.22 -4.83
C LEU A 447 9.67 -20.07 -6.34
N ARG A 448 9.59 -18.83 -6.84
CA ARG A 448 9.43 -18.51 -8.26
C ARG A 448 10.43 -17.44 -8.71
N PRO A 449 11.64 -17.85 -9.16
CA PRO A 449 12.65 -16.90 -9.63
C PRO A 449 12.32 -16.33 -11.02
N ASN A 450 11.45 -16.97 -11.80
CA ASN A 450 11.15 -16.55 -13.18
C ASN A 450 9.91 -15.66 -13.29
N GLU A 451 9.33 -15.21 -12.16
CA GLU A 451 8.11 -14.39 -12.15
C GLU A 451 8.47 -12.88 -12.15
N PRO A 452 8.18 -12.12 -13.23
CA PRO A 452 8.60 -10.72 -13.33
C PRO A 452 8.04 -9.81 -12.22
N SER A 453 6.77 -10.05 -11.84
CA SER A 453 6.05 -9.22 -10.85
C SER A 453 6.77 -9.16 -9.49
N ILE A 454 7.45 -10.23 -9.09
CA ILE A 454 8.16 -10.31 -7.81
C ILE A 454 9.41 -9.42 -7.84
N TRP A 455 10.18 -9.50 -8.94
CA TRP A 455 11.37 -8.69 -9.16
C TRP A 455 11.05 -7.21 -9.32
N GLU A 456 9.93 -6.87 -9.98
CA GLU A 456 9.43 -5.51 -10.05
C GLU A 456 9.11 -4.94 -8.66
N GLY A 457 8.42 -5.71 -7.80
CA GLY A 457 8.12 -5.31 -6.42
C GLY A 457 9.38 -5.14 -5.56
N LEU A 458 10.34 -6.06 -5.69
CA LEU A 458 11.61 -6.00 -4.98
C LEU A 458 12.48 -4.82 -5.44
N GLY A 459 12.52 -4.54 -6.76
CA GLY A 459 13.17 -3.37 -7.34
C GLY A 459 12.58 -2.05 -6.84
N ALA A 460 11.25 -1.96 -6.75
CA ALA A 460 10.56 -0.80 -6.19
C ALA A 460 10.89 -0.58 -4.71
N CYS A 461 10.93 -1.63 -3.89
CA CYS A 461 11.31 -1.50 -2.49
C CYS A 461 12.79 -1.13 -2.31
N TYR A 462 13.71 -1.62 -3.14
CA TYR A 462 15.12 -1.21 -3.09
C TYR A 462 15.31 0.25 -3.52
N GLU A 463 14.53 0.71 -4.50
CA GLU A 463 14.49 2.11 -4.90
C GLU A 463 14.06 3.02 -3.74
N GLN A 464 13.01 2.65 -2.99
CA GLN A 464 12.57 3.38 -1.80
C GLN A 464 13.64 3.47 -0.70
N ILE A 465 14.53 2.48 -0.59
CA ILE A 465 15.64 2.46 0.39
C ILE A 465 16.91 3.11 -0.21
N SER A 466 16.84 3.71 -1.40
CA SER A 466 17.98 4.32 -2.11
C SER A 466 19.12 3.35 -2.44
N LYS A 467 18.82 2.05 -2.56
CA LYS A 467 19.75 1.03 -3.04
C LYS A 467 19.60 0.84 -4.55
N PHE A 468 20.08 1.82 -5.31
CA PHE A 468 19.83 1.89 -6.75
C PHE A 468 20.48 0.76 -7.56
N GLU A 469 21.66 0.27 -7.18
CA GLU A 469 22.32 -0.88 -7.85
C GLU A 469 21.52 -2.19 -7.64
N ASP A 470 21.10 -2.48 -6.41
CA ASP A 470 20.25 -3.64 -6.08
C ASP A 470 18.87 -3.52 -6.76
N SER A 471 18.33 -2.31 -6.88
CA SER A 471 17.08 -2.03 -7.60
C SER A 471 17.23 -2.30 -9.10
N MET A 472 18.30 -1.80 -9.71
CA MET A 472 18.57 -1.96 -11.14
C MET A 472 18.79 -3.43 -11.50
N THR A 473 19.60 -4.17 -10.73
CA THR A 473 19.78 -5.62 -10.92
C THR A 473 18.46 -6.38 -10.80
N SER A 474 17.57 -5.98 -9.89
CA SER A 474 16.25 -6.59 -9.74
C SER A 474 15.37 -6.32 -10.96
N TYR A 475 15.34 -5.10 -11.47
CA TYR A 475 14.59 -4.78 -12.70
C TYR A 475 15.20 -5.44 -13.95
N GLN A 476 16.52 -5.59 -14.04
CA GLN A 476 17.17 -6.35 -15.11
C GLN A 476 16.70 -7.81 -15.10
N ARG A 477 16.65 -8.45 -13.91
CA ARG A 477 16.08 -9.81 -13.75
C ARG A 477 14.61 -9.86 -14.16
N ALA A 478 13.82 -8.85 -13.82
CA ALA A 478 12.43 -8.78 -14.27
C ALA A 478 12.32 -8.75 -15.80
N VAL A 479 13.18 -7.99 -16.48
CA VAL A 479 13.22 -7.91 -17.95
C VAL A 479 13.67 -9.23 -18.60
N GLU A 480 14.64 -9.93 -18.01
CA GLU A 480 15.05 -11.28 -18.46
C GLU A 480 13.87 -12.27 -18.44
N CYS A 481 12.97 -12.12 -17.47
CA CYS A 481 11.78 -12.96 -17.33
C CYS A 481 10.62 -12.56 -18.25
N LEU A 482 10.61 -11.35 -18.80
CA LEU A 482 9.54 -10.84 -19.67
C LEU A 482 9.76 -11.26 -21.13
N ASN A 483 9.09 -12.33 -21.55
CA ASN A 483 9.09 -12.79 -22.96
C ASN A 483 8.03 -12.07 -23.83
N ALA A 484 7.94 -12.41 -25.12
CA ALA A 484 7.01 -11.80 -26.07
C ALA A 484 5.51 -12.02 -25.77
N SER A 485 5.15 -12.94 -24.86
CA SER A 485 3.76 -13.17 -24.46
C SER A 485 3.18 -12.05 -23.59
N PHE A 486 4.05 -11.26 -22.95
CA PHE A 486 3.63 -10.13 -22.11
C PHE A 486 3.31 -8.88 -22.95
N PRO A 487 2.30 -8.08 -22.56
CA PRO A 487 1.95 -6.84 -23.26
C PRO A 487 3.17 -5.93 -23.45
N LEU A 488 3.34 -5.40 -24.66
CA LEU A 488 4.44 -4.50 -25.03
C LEU A 488 4.61 -3.36 -24.01
N LYS A 489 3.49 -2.77 -23.57
CA LYS A 489 3.46 -1.71 -22.57
C LYS A 489 4.24 -2.05 -21.30
N ARG A 490 4.03 -3.25 -20.74
CA ARG A 490 4.69 -3.69 -19.51
C ARG A 490 6.20 -3.88 -19.72
N ARG A 491 6.60 -4.43 -20.88
CA ARG A 491 8.02 -4.62 -21.24
C ARG A 491 8.77 -3.30 -21.36
N VAL A 492 8.13 -2.28 -21.93
CA VAL A 492 8.71 -0.93 -22.07
C VAL A 492 8.78 -0.22 -20.71
N GLU A 493 7.73 -0.30 -19.90
CA GLU A 493 7.67 0.35 -18.58
C GLU A 493 8.79 -0.11 -17.64
N VAL A 494 9.07 -1.42 -17.58
CA VAL A 494 10.15 -1.94 -16.72
C VAL A 494 11.53 -1.51 -17.23
N ARG A 495 11.76 -1.51 -18.56
CA ARG A 495 13.01 -1.01 -19.14
C ARG A 495 13.21 0.49 -18.90
N ALA A 496 12.15 1.29 -19.00
CA ALA A 496 12.20 2.73 -18.74
C ALA A 496 12.60 3.03 -17.27
N LYS A 497 12.19 2.19 -16.32
CA LYS A 497 12.66 2.29 -14.92
C LYS A 497 14.16 2.05 -14.79
N ILE A 498 14.71 1.06 -15.52
CA ILE A 498 16.17 0.81 -15.58
C ILE A 498 16.88 2.04 -16.16
N THR A 499 16.39 2.60 -17.27
CA THR A 499 16.96 3.82 -17.88
C THR A 499 17.04 4.97 -16.88
N ARG A 500 15.97 5.19 -16.10
CA ARG A 500 15.93 6.23 -15.06
C ARG A 500 16.94 5.98 -13.94
N LEU A 501 17.01 4.74 -13.44
CA LEU A 501 17.92 4.37 -12.36
C LEU A 501 19.39 4.45 -12.80
N ALA A 502 19.73 3.97 -14.00
CA ALA A 502 21.08 4.03 -14.56
C ALA A 502 21.57 5.49 -14.66
N ARG A 503 20.69 6.43 -15.01
CA ARG A 503 21.01 7.87 -15.00
C ARG A 503 21.26 8.42 -13.61
N ASN A 504 20.51 7.98 -12.60
CA ASN A 504 20.71 8.42 -11.22
C ASN A 504 22.05 7.93 -10.63
N VAL A 505 22.62 6.85 -11.18
CA VAL A 505 23.91 6.26 -10.77
C VAL A 505 25.05 6.67 -11.73
N ASP A 506 24.82 7.66 -12.61
CA ASP A 506 25.77 8.12 -13.64
C ASP A 506 26.26 7.03 -14.63
N GLN A 507 25.51 5.95 -14.79
CA GLN A 507 25.78 4.89 -15.77
C GLN A 507 25.07 5.20 -17.11
N ILE A 508 25.57 6.23 -17.80
CA ILE A 508 24.95 6.77 -19.02
C ILE A 508 24.94 5.75 -20.16
N GLU A 509 26.03 4.98 -20.35
CA GLU A 509 26.10 3.97 -21.43
C GLU A 509 25.04 2.88 -21.28
N GLU A 510 24.80 2.41 -20.05
CA GLU A 510 23.76 1.42 -19.78
C GLU A 510 22.35 1.97 -20.02
N SER A 511 22.11 3.22 -19.60
CA SER A 511 20.85 3.94 -19.85
C SER A 511 20.53 4.01 -21.34
N ILE A 512 21.52 4.37 -22.16
CA ILE A 512 21.36 4.51 -23.62
C ILE A 512 21.16 3.16 -24.31
N GLU A 513 21.83 2.11 -23.84
CA GLU A 513 21.62 0.76 -24.36
C GLU A 513 20.19 0.25 -24.06
N GLN A 514 19.62 0.59 -22.90
CA GLN A 514 18.22 0.25 -22.62
C GLN A 514 17.24 1.08 -23.46
N ASP A 515 17.50 2.37 -23.66
CA ASP A 515 16.70 3.22 -24.55
C ASP A 515 16.70 2.69 -25.99
N ARG A 516 17.85 2.25 -26.50
CA ARG A 516 17.95 1.59 -27.82
C ARG A 516 17.10 0.33 -27.90
N LYS A 517 17.08 -0.50 -26.84
CA LYS A 517 16.24 -1.70 -26.77
C LYS A 517 14.75 -1.37 -26.75
N ILE A 518 14.34 -0.29 -26.06
CA ILE A 518 12.95 0.20 -26.07
C ILE A 518 12.53 0.60 -27.48
N ILE A 519 13.37 1.37 -28.19
CA ILE A 519 13.10 1.81 -29.57
C ILE A 519 12.93 0.61 -30.49
N ASN A 520 13.89 -0.33 -30.48
CA ASN A 520 13.82 -1.53 -31.31
C ASN A 520 12.58 -2.40 -31.02
N LEU A 521 12.21 -2.56 -29.75
CA LEU A 521 11.01 -3.32 -29.36
C LEU A 521 9.75 -2.67 -29.93
N CYS A 522 9.62 -1.36 -29.76
CA CYS A 522 8.49 -0.61 -30.28
C CYS A 522 8.47 -0.63 -31.82
N ASP A 523 9.60 -0.40 -32.49
CA ASP A 523 9.68 -0.39 -33.95
C ASP A 523 9.32 -1.75 -34.58
N SER A 524 9.66 -2.85 -33.90
CA SER A 524 9.34 -4.21 -34.35
C SER A 524 7.84 -4.58 -34.24
N GLU A 525 7.11 -4.00 -33.28
CA GLU A 525 5.71 -4.36 -32.98
C GLU A 525 4.68 -3.25 -33.35
N LEU A 526 5.09 -1.97 -33.47
CA LEU A 526 4.20 -0.81 -33.73
C LEU A 526 4.12 -0.35 -35.20
N PHE A 527 4.84 -0.97 -36.15
CA PHE A 527 4.99 -0.45 -37.53
C PHE A 527 3.67 -0.26 -38.32
N HIS A 528 2.49 -0.59 -37.76
CA HIS A 528 1.19 -0.40 -38.41
C HIS A 528 0.13 0.40 -37.63
N VAL A 529 0.41 0.93 -36.43
CA VAL A 529 -0.60 1.68 -35.67
C VAL A 529 -0.32 3.18 -35.69
N ASN A 530 -1.29 3.96 -36.18
CA ASN A 530 -1.29 5.42 -36.28
C ASN A 530 -0.79 6.14 -35.01
N LEU A 531 0.52 6.38 -34.90
CA LEU A 531 1.18 7.19 -33.86
C LEU A 531 0.57 8.60 -33.76
N ARG A 532 0.02 9.14 -34.85
CA ARG A 532 -0.69 10.43 -34.88
C ARG A 532 -2.03 10.43 -34.13
N LEU A 533 -2.73 9.29 -34.06
CA LEU A 533 -4.00 9.18 -33.31
C LEU A 533 -3.77 8.80 -31.84
N ALA A 534 -2.70 8.05 -31.53
CA ALA A 534 -2.32 7.70 -30.16
C ALA A 534 -1.64 8.86 -29.40
N ALA A 535 -0.96 9.78 -30.08
CA ALA A 535 -0.46 11.02 -29.47
C ALA A 535 -1.61 11.91 -28.93
N ALA A 536 -2.83 11.75 -29.44
CA ALA A 536 -4.01 12.46 -28.95
C ALA A 536 -4.66 11.81 -27.69
N SER A 537 -4.37 10.52 -27.40
CA SER A 537 -4.95 9.79 -26.25
C SER A 537 -4.13 9.88 -24.94
N ARG A 538 -2.94 10.50 -24.96
CA ARG A 538 -1.99 10.54 -23.81
C ARG A 538 -1.65 9.14 -23.25
N ASP A 539 -1.40 8.17 -24.13
CA ASP A 539 -0.93 6.86 -23.70
C ASP A 539 0.54 6.90 -23.22
N ASN A 540 0.77 6.48 -21.97
CA ASN A 540 2.09 6.41 -21.29
C ASN A 540 3.18 5.70 -22.13
N LEU A 541 2.79 4.72 -22.96
CA LEU A 541 3.71 3.98 -23.84
C LEU A 541 4.34 4.87 -24.91
N VAL A 542 3.56 5.78 -25.51
CA VAL A 542 4.03 6.69 -26.57
C VAL A 542 4.99 7.72 -25.97
N GLU A 543 4.70 8.22 -24.77
CA GLU A 543 5.56 9.15 -24.06
C GLU A 543 6.92 8.53 -23.71
N GLN A 544 6.94 7.28 -23.22
CA GLN A 544 8.18 6.56 -22.92
C GLN A 544 9.01 6.31 -24.17
N TYR A 545 8.39 5.89 -25.28
CA TYR A 545 9.08 5.72 -26.55
C TYR A 545 9.71 7.04 -27.05
N LEU A 546 8.94 8.13 -27.07
CA LEU A 546 9.43 9.45 -27.50
C LEU A 546 10.56 9.96 -26.62
N THR A 547 10.51 9.67 -25.31
CA THR A 547 11.58 10.02 -24.36
C THR A 547 12.86 9.23 -24.65
N SER A 548 12.76 7.92 -24.90
CA SER A 548 13.93 7.10 -25.29
C SER A 548 14.54 7.54 -26.63
N VAL A 549 13.72 7.93 -27.62
CA VAL A 549 14.21 8.48 -28.90
C VAL A 549 14.97 9.79 -28.69
N TYR A 550 14.46 10.69 -27.84
CA TYR A 550 15.14 11.93 -27.50
C TYR A 550 16.49 11.67 -26.80
N ASN A 551 16.49 10.80 -25.80
CA ASN A 551 17.67 10.42 -25.04
C ASN A 551 18.81 9.88 -25.92
N LEU A 552 18.47 9.02 -26.88
CA LEU A 552 19.44 8.44 -27.81
C LEU A 552 19.97 9.50 -28.80
N ALA A 553 19.13 10.43 -29.25
CA ALA A 553 19.54 11.55 -30.10
C ALA A 553 20.50 12.50 -29.38
N GLU A 554 20.19 12.85 -28.12
CA GLU A 554 21.02 13.70 -27.26
C GLU A 554 22.38 13.05 -26.97
N TYR A 555 22.42 11.75 -26.70
CA TYR A 555 23.68 11.04 -26.52
C TYR A 555 24.57 11.09 -27.76
N HIS A 556 24.02 10.83 -28.95
CA HIS A 556 24.80 10.88 -30.20
C HIS A 556 25.23 12.29 -30.61
N GLU A 557 24.49 13.32 -30.20
CA GLU A 557 24.87 14.73 -30.35
C GLU A 557 26.03 15.11 -29.42
N LEU A 558 25.95 14.74 -28.13
CA LEU A 558 26.96 15.07 -27.12
C LEU A 558 28.26 14.29 -27.31
N THR A 559 28.16 13.01 -27.67
CA THR A 559 29.32 12.14 -27.92
C THR A 559 29.86 12.25 -29.35
N ASP A 560 29.15 12.95 -30.23
CA ASP A 560 29.59 13.25 -31.58
C ASP A 560 29.84 11.99 -32.45
N GLN A 561 29.25 10.85 -32.05
CA GLN A 561 29.44 9.51 -32.63
C GLN A 561 28.60 9.28 -33.90
N ASN A 562 27.33 9.68 -33.90
CA ASN A 562 26.41 9.47 -35.04
C ASN A 562 25.43 10.63 -35.22
N LEU A 563 25.95 11.75 -35.71
CA LEU A 563 25.19 13.00 -35.88
C LEU A 563 24.06 12.90 -36.93
N LYS A 564 24.16 11.96 -37.87
CA LYS A 564 23.10 11.72 -38.87
C LYS A 564 21.86 11.13 -38.22
N LEU A 565 22.05 10.12 -37.36
CA LEU A 565 20.96 9.50 -36.61
C LEU A 565 20.31 10.47 -35.62
N ALA A 566 21.12 11.29 -34.93
CA ALA A 566 20.62 12.34 -34.04
C ALA A 566 19.75 13.36 -34.80
N TYR A 567 20.20 13.79 -35.99
CA TYR A 567 19.42 14.69 -36.85
C TYR A 567 18.07 14.11 -37.25
N ASP A 568 18.05 12.84 -37.70
CA ASP A 568 16.83 12.17 -38.16
C ASP A 568 15.82 11.99 -37.01
N TYR A 569 16.26 11.61 -35.81
CA TYR A 569 15.40 11.50 -34.63
C TYR A 569 14.87 12.84 -34.13
N TYR A 570 15.69 13.90 -34.11
CA TYR A 570 15.21 15.23 -33.74
C TYR A 570 14.22 15.81 -34.75
N GLN A 571 14.44 15.59 -36.04
CA GLN A 571 13.49 15.97 -37.09
C GLN A 571 12.15 15.25 -36.91
N TRP A 572 12.19 13.96 -36.58
CA TRP A 572 11.01 13.14 -36.34
C TRP A 572 10.23 13.57 -35.08
N LEU A 573 10.92 13.85 -33.97
CA LEU A 573 10.31 14.38 -32.74
C LEU A 573 9.64 15.74 -32.96
N MET A 574 10.21 16.60 -33.81
CA MET A 574 9.65 17.91 -34.14
C MET A 574 8.33 17.81 -34.95
N LEU A 575 8.18 16.76 -35.78
CA LEU A 575 6.96 16.49 -36.55
C LEU A 575 5.80 15.95 -35.69
N LEU A 576 6.10 15.28 -34.57
CA LEU A 576 5.11 14.66 -33.68
C LEU A 576 4.66 15.57 -32.53
N GLY A 577 5.30 16.73 -32.33
CA GLY A 577 4.85 17.74 -31.37
C GLY A 577 4.94 17.32 -29.90
N ASN A 578 6.03 16.64 -29.52
CA ASN A 578 6.24 16.23 -28.12
C ASN A 578 6.45 17.46 -27.19
N SER A 579 5.62 17.58 -26.15
CA SER A 579 5.67 18.66 -25.16
C SER A 579 6.83 18.56 -24.17
N ASN A 580 7.43 17.38 -24.01
CA ASN A 580 8.53 17.12 -23.07
C ASN A 580 9.93 17.30 -23.68
N ALA A 581 10.02 17.51 -25.00
CA ALA A 581 11.29 17.84 -25.63
C ALA A 581 11.61 19.31 -25.33
N PRO A 582 12.78 19.65 -24.74
CA PRO A 582 13.20 21.03 -24.60
C PRO A 582 13.21 21.67 -25.99
N ARG A 583 12.37 22.70 -26.17
CA ARG A 583 12.16 23.47 -27.42
C ARG A 583 13.27 23.27 -28.45
N LEU A 584 13.14 22.25 -29.30
CA LEU A 584 13.97 22.06 -30.48
C LEU A 584 13.66 23.24 -31.41
N LYS A 585 14.43 24.32 -31.25
CA LYS A 585 14.40 25.44 -32.19
C LYS A 585 15.02 24.92 -33.48
N LYS A 586 14.46 25.33 -34.62
CA LYS A 586 15.02 25.04 -35.94
C LYS A 586 16.52 25.34 -36.03
N SER A 587 17.00 26.34 -35.28
CA SER A 587 18.42 26.68 -35.14
C SER A 587 19.32 25.56 -34.62
N VAL A 588 18.86 24.75 -33.66
CA VAL A 588 19.63 23.63 -33.10
C VAL A 588 19.71 22.50 -34.13
N LEU A 589 18.60 22.24 -34.84
CA LEU A 589 18.56 21.26 -35.93
C LEU A 589 19.48 21.67 -37.10
N ASP A 590 19.53 22.96 -37.43
CA ASP A 590 20.43 23.52 -38.45
C ASP A 590 21.91 23.46 -37.98
N GLU A 591 22.18 23.65 -36.68
CA GLU A 591 23.52 23.52 -36.09
C GLU A 591 24.03 22.07 -36.13
N ILE A 592 23.21 21.09 -35.73
CA ILE A 592 23.54 19.66 -35.81
C ILE A 592 23.77 19.25 -37.26
N LYS A 593 22.94 19.72 -38.19
CA LYS A 593 23.10 19.50 -39.64
C LYS A 593 24.43 20.05 -40.14
N SER A 594 24.82 21.25 -39.70
CA SER A 594 26.11 21.86 -40.07
C SER A 594 27.31 21.07 -39.52
N ARG A 595 27.25 20.61 -38.26
CA ARG A 595 28.29 19.75 -37.65
C ARG A 595 28.42 18.41 -38.36
N ALA A 596 27.31 17.79 -38.75
CA ALA A 596 27.29 16.55 -39.51
C ALA A 596 27.80 16.71 -40.96
N LEU A 597 27.51 17.84 -41.61
CA LEU A 597 28.06 18.19 -42.93
C LEU A 597 29.58 18.40 -42.88
N LEU A 598 30.09 19.06 -41.82
CA LEU A 598 31.53 19.27 -41.60
C LEU A 598 32.31 17.97 -41.36
N LYS A 599 31.66 16.95 -40.77
CA LYS A 599 32.22 15.61 -40.56
C LYS A 599 32.05 14.66 -41.75
N GLY A 600 31.48 15.12 -42.86
CA GLY A 600 31.25 14.30 -44.06
C GLY A 600 30.19 13.20 -43.86
N CYS A 601 29.33 13.30 -42.84
CA CYS A 601 28.31 12.30 -42.53
C CYS A 601 27.10 12.33 -43.49
N PHE A 602 26.96 13.40 -44.26
CA PHE A 602 25.99 13.53 -45.34
C PHE A 602 26.72 13.37 -46.67
N LEU A 603 26.79 12.14 -47.18
CA LEU A 603 27.24 11.90 -48.54
C LEU A 603 26.19 12.41 -49.52
N THR A 604 26.65 13.18 -50.50
CA THR A 604 25.87 13.62 -51.66
C THR A 604 25.46 12.42 -52.50
N ASP A 605 24.15 12.25 -52.65
CA ASP A 605 23.38 11.52 -53.67
C ASP A 605 23.82 10.12 -54.18
N ALA A 606 22.80 9.27 -54.28
CA ALA A 606 22.69 8.00 -55.01
C ALA A 606 23.32 6.74 -54.36
N ASP A 607 22.46 5.72 -54.24
CA ASP A 607 22.73 4.30 -53.98
C ASP A 607 23.01 3.86 -52.52
N SER A 608 21.94 3.83 -51.71
CA SER A 608 21.65 2.71 -50.79
C SER A 608 20.15 2.70 -50.44
N PRO A 609 19.43 1.57 -50.57
CA PRO A 609 17.98 1.51 -50.38
C PRO A 609 17.63 1.30 -48.89
N GLN A 610 16.43 1.78 -48.51
CA GLN A 610 15.75 1.62 -47.22
C GLN A 610 15.95 2.75 -46.19
N CYS A 611 15.29 3.89 -46.40
CA CYS A 611 14.47 4.50 -45.34
C CYS A 611 13.46 5.46 -45.99
N GLY A 612 12.22 5.00 -46.16
CA GLY A 612 11.19 5.77 -46.84
C GLY A 612 10.37 6.59 -45.85
N TYR A 613 10.62 7.90 -45.74
CA TYR A 613 9.62 8.90 -45.33
C TYR A 613 10.08 10.30 -45.78
N THR A 614 9.50 10.82 -46.85
CA THR A 614 9.58 12.23 -47.26
C THR A 614 8.25 12.91 -46.92
N LEU A 615 8.28 14.04 -46.22
CA LEU A 615 7.11 14.90 -45.99
C LEU A 615 7.47 16.35 -46.33
N ASP A 616 6.64 16.90 -47.21
CA ASP A 616 6.78 18.16 -47.93
C ASP A 616 6.42 19.38 -47.05
N HIS A 617 7.10 20.50 -47.31
CA HIS A 617 7.03 21.75 -46.57
C HIS A 617 6.34 22.82 -47.43
N LYS A 618 5.19 23.36 -47.01
CA LYS A 618 4.70 24.72 -47.32
C LYS A 618 3.31 24.95 -46.72
N GLU A 619 3.26 25.70 -45.62
CA GLU A 619 2.18 26.61 -45.17
C GLU A 619 2.30 26.81 -43.64
N GLY A 620 2.41 28.05 -43.18
CA GLY A 620 2.50 28.34 -41.73
C GLY A 620 3.44 29.48 -41.32
N ARG A 621 3.96 30.28 -42.27
CA ARG A 621 4.87 31.40 -41.98
C ARG A 621 4.24 32.80 -42.05
N CYS A 622 2.90 32.92 -42.04
CA CYS A 622 2.23 34.18 -42.37
C CYS A 622 1.32 34.80 -41.28
N LEU A 623 1.45 34.47 -39.99
CA LEU A 623 0.59 35.08 -38.96
C LEU A 623 1.31 35.66 -37.74
N LEU A 624 2.63 35.90 -37.81
CA LEU A 624 3.39 36.44 -36.68
C LEU A 624 3.78 37.93 -36.80
N LEU A 625 3.48 38.59 -37.94
CA LEU A 625 3.98 39.96 -38.20
C LEU A 625 2.94 41.08 -38.06
N GLU A 626 1.67 40.77 -37.83
CA GLU A 626 0.58 41.78 -37.68
C GLU A 626 0.15 42.05 -36.23
N TYR A 627 0.71 41.35 -35.24
CA TYR A 627 0.34 41.53 -33.82
C TYR A 627 1.29 42.48 -33.04
N LEU A 628 2.38 42.94 -33.66
CA LEU A 628 3.42 43.72 -32.98
C LEU A 628 3.32 45.24 -33.17
N THR A 629 2.26 45.74 -33.78
CA THR A 629 2.10 47.16 -34.11
C THR A 629 0.77 47.74 -33.65
N GLN A 630 0.47 47.64 -32.34
CA GLN A 630 -0.44 48.60 -31.70
C GLN A 630 -0.11 48.76 -30.20
N LEU A 631 0.35 49.97 -29.87
CA LEU A 631 0.80 50.44 -28.57
C LEU A 631 -0.36 50.72 -27.62
N GLY A 632 -0.17 50.36 -26.36
CA GLY A 632 -0.81 50.96 -25.19
C GLY A 632 0.11 50.66 -24.01
N GLU A 633 0.56 51.68 -23.29
CA GLU A 633 1.55 51.65 -22.20
C GLU A 633 1.55 50.31 -21.44
N ARG A 634 2.43 49.38 -21.83
CA ARG A 634 2.43 48.03 -21.27
C ARG A 634 3.13 48.07 -19.92
N MET A 635 2.39 47.75 -18.86
CA MET A 635 2.99 47.29 -17.60
C MET A 635 4.04 46.22 -17.93
N ALA A 636 5.20 46.29 -17.28
CA ALA A 636 6.28 45.32 -17.48
C ALA A 636 5.73 43.89 -17.34
N GLN A 637 5.95 43.06 -18.36
CA GLN A 637 5.51 41.67 -18.38
C GLN A 637 6.65 40.79 -17.86
N PHE A 638 6.37 39.91 -16.91
CA PHE A 638 7.36 39.01 -16.32
C PHE A 638 7.08 37.55 -16.67
N THR A 639 8.11 36.86 -17.16
CA THR A 639 8.10 35.41 -17.36
C THR A 639 8.45 34.66 -16.08
N ARG A 640 8.07 33.38 -15.99
CA ARG A 640 8.37 32.53 -14.83
C ARG A 640 9.87 32.48 -14.51
N GLN A 641 10.72 32.40 -15.54
CA GLN A 641 12.17 32.33 -15.39
C GLN A 641 12.76 33.64 -14.83
N GLU A 642 12.27 34.80 -15.28
CA GLU A 642 12.68 36.10 -14.73
C GLU A 642 12.29 36.26 -13.25
N LEU A 643 11.11 35.74 -12.87
CA LEU A 643 10.69 35.72 -11.47
C LEU A 643 11.59 34.82 -10.63
N CYS A 644 11.98 33.63 -11.11
CA CYS A 644 12.96 32.77 -10.45
C CYS A 644 14.28 33.52 -10.20
N THR A 645 14.85 34.15 -11.22
CA THR A 645 16.11 34.90 -11.10
C THR A 645 15.99 36.01 -10.05
N ARG A 646 14.90 36.79 -10.05
CA ARG A 646 14.70 37.85 -9.08
C ARG A 646 14.50 37.34 -7.64
N ILE A 647 13.86 36.19 -7.47
CA ILE A 647 13.72 35.53 -6.17
C ILE A 647 15.11 35.10 -5.66
N LEU A 648 15.93 34.51 -6.52
CA LEU A 648 17.32 34.14 -6.18
C LEU A 648 18.19 35.37 -5.86
N ASP A 649 17.97 36.49 -6.55
CA ASP A 649 18.59 37.79 -6.22
C ASP A 649 18.12 38.35 -4.87
N GLY A 650 17.02 37.82 -4.31
CA GLY A 650 16.54 38.13 -2.97
C GLY A 650 15.28 38.95 -2.88
N GLN A 651 14.58 39.09 -3.98
CA GLN A 651 13.32 39.80 -3.99
C GLN A 651 12.22 38.88 -3.47
N HIS A 652 11.42 39.37 -2.52
CA HIS A 652 10.22 38.67 -2.08
C HIS A 652 9.09 38.99 -3.08
N ILE A 653 8.82 38.05 -3.97
CA ILE A 653 7.85 38.22 -5.06
C ILE A 653 6.65 37.31 -4.83
N VAL A 654 5.45 37.87 -4.91
CA VAL A 654 4.17 37.16 -4.76
C VAL A 654 3.23 37.60 -5.87
N ILE A 655 2.37 36.70 -6.35
CA ILE A 655 1.39 37.03 -7.41
C ILE A 655 0.02 37.34 -6.77
N TYR A 656 -0.64 38.39 -7.28
CA TYR A 656 -1.96 38.82 -6.85
C TYR A 656 -2.82 39.26 -8.05
N ASN A 657 -3.87 38.51 -8.38
CA ASN A 657 -4.73 38.73 -9.55
C ASN A 657 -3.92 38.96 -10.84
N GLY A 658 -2.91 38.11 -11.08
CA GLY A 658 -2.01 38.23 -12.24
C GLY A 658 -0.98 39.37 -12.18
N ASN A 659 -1.01 40.21 -11.15
CA ASN A 659 0.00 41.23 -10.90
C ASN A 659 1.18 40.63 -10.11
N VAL A 660 2.39 41.05 -10.46
CA VAL A 660 3.61 40.67 -9.74
C VAL A 660 3.88 41.71 -8.66
N LEU A 661 3.76 41.31 -7.40
CA LEU A 661 4.03 42.16 -6.25
C LEU A 661 5.46 41.97 -5.76
N ARG A 662 6.18 43.06 -5.53
CA ARG A 662 7.49 43.04 -4.85
C ARG A 662 7.34 43.57 -3.44
N ILE A 663 7.55 42.72 -2.44
CA ILE A 663 7.46 43.08 -1.03
C ILE A 663 8.85 43.51 -0.50
N PRO A 664 9.04 44.79 -0.11
CA PRO A 664 10.29 45.25 0.47
C PRO A 664 10.59 44.54 1.80
N VAL A 665 11.86 44.21 2.06
CA VAL A 665 12.31 43.60 3.34
C VAL A 665 11.84 44.43 4.54
N SER A 666 11.91 45.76 4.44
CA SER A 666 11.48 46.69 5.48
C SER A 666 9.98 46.59 5.82
N TRP A 667 9.15 46.14 4.87
CA TRP A 667 7.74 45.90 5.09
C TRP A 667 7.46 44.45 5.50
N LEU A 668 8.21 43.48 4.96
CA LEU A 668 8.13 42.06 5.34
C LEU A 668 8.28 41.88 6.86
N ASP A 669 9.32 42.48 7.45
CA ASP A 669 9.59 42.42 8.90
C ASP A 669 8.56 43.19 9.73
N ALA A 670 7.80 44.09 9.10
CA ALA A 670 6.81 44.93 9.76
C ALA A 670 5.37 44.43 9.59
N HIS A 671 5.18 43.33 8.84
CA HIS A 671 3.88 42.81 8.50
C HIS A 671 3.13 42.34 9.77
N PRO A 672 1.88 42.79 10.02
CA PRO A 672 1.15 42.47 11.25
C PRO A 672 0.89 40.97 11.47
N GLY A 673 0.89 40.17 10.39
CA GLY A 673 0.73 38.71 10.45
C GLY A 673 2.03 37.92 10.59
N GLY A 674 3.18 38.60 10.73
CA GLY A 674 4.50 37.98 10.73
C GLY A 674 5.11 37.86 9.33
N SER A 675 6.44 37.71 9.27
CA SER A 675 7.20 37.59 8.01
C SER A 675 7.03 36.21 7.36
N LEU A 676 6.95 35.15 8.18
CA LEU A 676 6.75 33.77 7.72
C LEU A 676 5.49 33.60 6.88
N ALA A 677 4.41 34.29 7.24
CA ALA A 677 3.16 34.30 6.50
C ALA A 677 3.35 34.68 5.02
N ILE A 678 4.27 35.60 4.70
CA ILE A 678 4.56 36.00 3.32
C ILE A 678 5.61 35.08 2.69
N LEU A 679 6.61 34.63 3.46
CA LEU A 679 7.70 33.80 2.96
C LEU A 679 7.21 32.47 2.38
N HIS A 680 6.13 31.89 2.91
CA HIS A 680 5.50 30.67 2.36
C HIS A 680 4.78 30.86 1.01
N PHE A 681 4.67 32.10 0.50
CA PHE A 681 4.05 32.42 -0.78
C PHE A 681 4.99 33.06 -1.80
N VAL A 682 6.28 33.18 -1.47
CA VAL A 682 7.27 33.69 -2.43
C VAL A 682 7.30 32.77 -3.66
N GLY A 683 6.98 33.32 -4.83
CA GLY A 683 6.88 32.60 -6.10
C GLY A 683 5.55 31.90 -6.37
N ARG A 684 4.52 32.12 -5.53
CA ARG A 684 3.18 31.56 -5.66
C ARG A 684 2.14 32.63 -5.96
N ASP A 685 0.99 32.20 -6.48
CA ASP A 685 -0.23 33.00 -6.50
C ASP A 685 -0.89 32.93 -5.12
N ALA A 686 -0.97 34.07 -4.44
CA ALA A 686 -1.53 34.21 -3.11
C ALA A 686 -2.85 35.01 -3.12
N THR A 687 -3.55 35.04 -4.25
CA THR A 687 -4.76 35.85 -4.41
C THR A 687 -5.84 35.48 -3.40
N SER A 688 -6.12 34.19 -3.23
CA SER A 688 -7.16 33.69 -2.32
C SER A 688 -6.87 34.05 -0.86
N GLU A 689 -5.61 33.91 -0.46
CA GLU A 689 -5.10 34.21 0.87
C GLU A 689 -5.11 35.72 1.13
N ILE A 690 -4.60 36.52 0.19
CA ILE A 690 -4.61 37.97 0.35
C ILE A 690 -6.04 38.48 0.51
N ASP A 691 -6.98 38.01 -0.31
CA ASP A 691 -8.39 38.41 -0.22
C ASP A 691 -9.03 37.96 1.10
N ALA A 692 -8.78 36.73 1.55
CA ALA A 692 -9.33 36.18 2.80
C ALA A 692 -8.88 36.98 4.05
N PHE A 693 -7.60 37.34 4.13
CA PHE A 693 -7.00 37.93 5.34
C PHE A 693 -7.04 39.46 5.39
N HIS A 694 -7.36 40.15 4.30
CA HIS A 694 -7.29 41.62 4.24
C HIS A 694 -8.63 42.26 3.92
N ASN A 695 -8.92 43.37 4.58
CA ASN A 695 -10.10 44.19 4.28
C ASN A 695 -9.91 45.02 3.00
N ASP A 696 -11.02 45.53 2.45
CA ASP A 696 -11.03 46.29 1.18
C ASP A 696 -10.06 47.49 1.19
N GLN A 697 -9.97 48.20 2.33
CA GLN A 697 -9.04 49.31 2.49
C GLN A 697 -7.58 48.87 2.34
N THR A 698 -7.25 47.69 2.87
CA THR A 698 -5.90 47.12 2.76
C THR A 698 -5.63 46.59 1.36
N LEU A 699 -6.60 45.91 0.74
CA LEU A 699 -6.51 45.41 -0.64
C LEU A 699 -6.24 46.53 -1.66
N GLN A 700 -6.78 47.73 -1.44
CA GLN A 700 -6.46 48.90 -2.26
C GLN A 700 -4.98 49.32 -2.16
N LEU A 701 -4.34 49.11 -1.01
CA LEU A 701 -2.92 49.43 -0.80
C LEU A 701 -1.99 48.38 -1.39
N VAL A 702 -2.41 47.11 -1.45
CA VAL A 702 -1.61 45.99 -2.03
C VAL A 702 -1.17 46.31 -3.45
N LYS A 703 -2.05 46.94 -4.26
CA LYS A 703 -1.75 47.31 -5.65
C LYS A 703 -0.54 48.23 -5.80
N LYS A 704 -0.17 49.00 -4.77
CA LYS A 704 1.01 49.90 -4.78
C LYS A 704 2.34 49.15 -4.83
N TYR A 705 2.35 47.87 -4.47
CA TYR A 705 3.53 47.00 -4.52
C TYR A 705 3.66 46.27 -5.87
N SER A 706 2.74 46.50 -6.82
CA SER A 706 2.80 45.92 -8.15
C SER A 706 3.94 46.50 -8.96
N ILE A 707 4.78 45.63 -9.51
CA ILE A 707 5.92 45.99 -10.38
C ILE A 707 5.67 45.62 -11.84
N GLY A 708 4.54 44.95 -12.15
CA GLY A 708 4.18 44.49 -13.49
C GLY A 708 3.15 43.38 -13.47
N VAL A 709 2.98 42.68 -14.60
CA VAL A 709 2.00 41.60 -14.79
C VAL A 709 2.67 40.35 -15.34
N LEU A 710 2.03 39.19 -15.22
CA LEU A 710 2.52 37.94 -15.81
C LEU A 710 2.48 37.99 -17.35
N ALA A 711 3.53 37.47 -17.99
CA ALA A 711 3.68 37.48 -19.44
C ALA A 711 2.84 36.43 -20.18
N GLN A 712 2.46 35.33 -19.52
CA GLN A 712 1.69 34.25 -20.12
C GLN A 712 0.23 34.29 -19.62
N PRO A 713 -0.76 34.26 -20.53
CA PRO A 713 -2.15 34.04 -20.14
C PRO A 713 -2.39 32.56 -19.83
N GLY A 714 -2.89 32.25 -18.63
CA GLY A 714 -3.22 30.88 -18.20
C GLY A 714 -2.87 30.60 -16.73
N PRO A 715 -3.10 29.37 -16.24
CA PRO A 715 -2.78 28.98 -14.87
C PRO A 715 -1.30 29.21 -14.55
N TRP A 716 -1.04 29.88 -13.43
CA TRP A 716 0.31 30.04 -12.92
C TRP A 716 0.84 28.72 -12.37
N GLU A 717 1.99 28.26 -12.89
CA GLU A 717 2.71 27.12 -12.32
C GLU A 717 3.54 27.59 -11.12
N PRO A 718 3.16 27.21 -9.88
CA PRO A 718 3.78 27.77 -8.68
C PRO A 718 5.24 27.34 -8.52
N LEU A 719 6.03 28.22 -7.88
CA LEU A 719 7.38 27.90 -7.45
C LEU A 719 7.36 27.32 -6.03
N LEU A 720 8.37 26.52 -5.70
CA LEU A 720 8.65 26.12 -4.33
C LEU A 720 9.27 27.32 -3.59
N PRO A 721 8.62 27.83 -2.51
CA PRO A 721 9.18 28.94 -1.76
C PRO A 721 10.53 28.57 -1.13
N PRO A 722 11.54 29.47 -1.12
CA PRO A 722 12.85 29.18 -0.53
C PRO A 722 12.76 28.64 0.90
N ILE A 723 11.84 29.17 1.71
CA ILE A 723 11.64 28.73 3.10
C ILE A 723 11.16 27.29 3.20
N ALA A 724 10.37 26.80 2.22
CA ALA A 724 9.92 25.41 2.17
C ALA A 724 11.07 24.45 1.86
N SER A 725 12.12 24.95 1.19
CA SER A 725 13.35 24.22 0.91
C SER A 725 14.46 24.40 1.96
N GLY A 726 14.17 25.06 3.09
CA GLY A 726 15.14 25.27 4.17
C GLY A 726 16.11 26.44 3.95
N TRP A 727 15.90 27.25 2.91
CA TRP A 727 16.72 28.43 2.60
C TRP A 727 16.10 29.71 3.15
N THR A 728 16.89 30.48 3.88
CA THR A 728 16.51 31.80 4.39
C THR A 728 17.57 32.84 4.04
N ARG A 729 17.24 34.12 4.29
CA ARG A 729 18.18 35.22 4.14
C ARG A 729 18.59 35.75 5.50
N ASN A 730 19.90 35.72 5.76
CA ASN A 730 20.48 36.32 6.95
C ASN A 730 21.43 37.45 6.51
N GLU A 731 21.18 38.67 6.99
CA GLU A 731 21.93 39.89 6.63
C GLU A 731 22.10 40.13 5.11
N GLY A 732 21.13 39.69 4.31
CA GLY A 732 21.14 39.84 2.85
C GLY A 732 21.90 38.75 2.09
N LYS A 733 22.51 37.79 2.78
CA LYS A 733 23.13 36.59 2.19
C LYS A 733 22.21 35.37 2.35
N TRP A 734 22.30 34.43 1.43
CA TRP A 734 21.61 33.15 1.55
C TRP A 734 22.27 32.28 2.62
N ALA A 735 21.44 31.69 3.47
CA ALA A 735 21.83 30.69 4.46
C ALA A 735 20.84 29.53 4.37
N SER A 736 21.33 28.30 4.45
CA SER A 736 20.48 27.12 4.57
C SER A 736 20.38 26.75 6.05
N GLU A 737 19.17 26.79 6.58
CA GLU A 737 18.83 26.43 7.95
C GLU A 737 18.51 24.94 8.08
N ALA A 738 18.09 24.31 6.98
CA ALA A 738 17.74 22.89 6.91
C ALA A 738 17.98 22.34 5.49
N ASN A 739 18.04 21.01 5.38
CA ASN A 739 18.06 20.29 4.11
C ASN A 739 16.68 19.71 3.81
N THR A 740 16.39 19.49 2.53
CA THR A 740 15.17 18.83 2.09
C THR A 740 15.35 17.32 2.03
N TRP A 741 14.38 16.59 2.58
CA TRP A 741 14.22 15.18 2.34
C TRP A 741 13.42 15.01 1.05
N ASN A 742 14.02 14.41 0.03
CA ASN A 742 13.44 14.32 -1.31
C ASN A 742 12.76 12.95 -1.49
N ASP A 743 11.50 12.86 -1.03
CA ASP A 743 10.60 11.77 -1.43
C ASP A 743 9.70 12.30 -2.56
N SER A 744 9.33 11.44 -3.52
CA SER A 744 8.84 11.80 -4.87
C SER A 744 7.63 12.76 -4.95
N ASN A 745 6.97 13.11 -3.84
CA ASN A 745 5.82 14.02 -3.80
C ASN A 745 5.83 15.05 -2.65
N GLN A 746 6.85 15.12 -1.77
CA GLN A 746 6.78 15.94 -0.54
C GLN A 746 8.10 16.64 -0.21
N VAL A 747 8.00 17.82 0.40
CA VAL A 747 9.17 18.58 0.87
C VAL A 747 9.16 18.64 2.40
N LEU A 748 10.00 17.82 3.04
CA LEU A 748 10.18 17.83 4.49
C LEU A 748 11.57 18.36 4.85
N LEU A 749 11.65 19.14 5.94
CA LEU A 749 12.90 19.72 6.41
C LEU A 749 13.58 18.82 7.44
N VAL A 750 14.87 18.55 7.25
CA VAL A 750 15.72 17.77 8.16
C VAL A 750 16.93 18.61 8.59
N ALA A 751 17.43 18.32 9.79
CA ALA A 751 18.65 18.92 10.33
C ALA A 751 19.81 18.78 9.35
N LYS A 752 20.66 19.81 9.30
CA LYS A 752 21.85 19.81 8.45
C LYS A 752 22.99 19.07 9.14
N ASP A 753 23.42 17.95 8.58
CA ASP A 753 24.62 17.23 9.03
C ASP A 753 25.89 17.88 8.43
N SER A 754 26.71 18.49 9.30
CA SER A 754 28.05 19.07 9.06
C SER A 754 28.17 20.45 8.38
N GLU A 755 29.02 21.29 8.98
CA GLU A 755 29.38 22.66 8.56
C GLU A 755 30.29 22.73 7.31
N ALA A 756 30.81 21.60 6.83
CA ALA A 756 31.95 21.59 5.90
C ALA A 756 31.63 21.89 4.41
N LEU A 757 30.38 22.12 4.01
CA LEU A 757 29.99 22.32 2.60
C LEU A 757 28.83 23.32 2.43
N GLN A 758 28.99 24.61 2.77
CA GLN A 758 28.00 25.62 2.34
C GLN A 758 28.63 26.96 1.98
N THR A 759 28.98 27.12 0.70
CA THR A 759 29.27 28.43 0.09
C THR A 759 28.45 28.70 -1.18
N SER A 760 27.59 27.78 -1.63
CA SER A 760 26.74 28.00 -2.80
C SER A 760 25.38 28.59 -2.42
N ALA A 761 24.99 29.66 -3.10
CA ALA A 761 23.64 30.22 -3.07
C ALA A 761 22.62 29.23 -3.68
N PRO A 762 21.32 29.32 -3.35
CA PRO A 762 20.29 28.52 -3.98
C PRO A 762 20.25 28.74 -5.49
N SER A 763 19.91 27.68 -6.22
CA SER A 763 19.83 27.65 -7.69
C SER A 763 18.38 27.49 -8.17
N ILE A 764 18.13 27.69 -9.46
CA ILE A 764 16.79 27.59 -10.06
C ILE A 764 16.09 26.24 -9.79
N PRO A 765 16.79 25.08 -9.85
CA PRO A 765 16.18 23.79 -9.49
C PRO A 765 15.54 23.74 -8.10
N ILE A 766 16.09 24.46 -7.11
CA ILE A 766 15.55 24.48 -5.73
C ILE A 766 14.18 25.16 -5.67
N LEU A 767 13.89 26.10 -6.57
CA LEU A 767 12.59 26.76 -6.68
C LEU A 767 11.58 25.93 -7.48
N THR A 768 11.97 24.78 -8.03
CA THR A 768 11.08 23.91 -8.79
C THR A 768 10.36 22.97 -7.81
N PRO A 769 9.02 22.96 -7.77
CA PRO A 769 8.29 22.06 -6.88
C PRO A 769 8.45 20.59 -7.30
N PRO A 770 8.30 19.64 -6.38
CA PRO A 770 8.23 18.22 -6.73
C PRO A 770 7.01 17.94 -7.62
N SER A 771 7.04 16.83 -8.36
CA SER A 771 5.93 16.45 -9.24
C SER A 771 4.64 16.28 -8.43
N SER A 772 3.58 17.02 -8.80
CA SER A 772 2.28 16.94 -8.15
C SER A 772 1.34 16.03 -8.92
N LYS A 773 0.57 15.21 -8.20
CA LYS A 773 -0.55 14.42 -8.76
C LYS A 773 -1.78 15.29 -9.09
N LEU A 774 -1.80 16.54 -8.64
CA LEU A 774 -2.92 17.46 -8.82
C LEU A 774 -2.88 18.11 -10.22
N SER A 775 -4.04 18.15 -10.88
CA SER A 775 -4.22 18.92 -12.11
C SER A 775 -4.20 20.42 -11.81
N LEU A 776 -3.26 21.17 -12.39
CA LEU A 776 -3.19 22.63 -12.30
C LEU A 776 -4.51 23.30 -12.70
N GLN A 777 -5.16 22.79 -13.76
CA GLN A 777 -6.42 23.34 -14.26
C GLN A 777 -7.54 23.21 -13.22
N THR A 778 -7.64 22.06 -12.55
CA THR A 778 -8.65 21.84 -11.50
C THR A 778 -8.39 22.72 -10.28
N GLN A 779 -7.12 22.90 -9.89
CA GLN A 779 -6.77 23.78 -8.77
C GLN A 779 -7.06 25.25 -9.06
N GLU A 780 -6.85 25.71 -10.30
CA GLU A 780 -7.25 27.05 -10.73
C GLU A 780 -8.78 27.23 -10.73
N GLN A 781 -9.53 26.21 -11.18
CA GLN A 781 -11.00 26.20 -11.10
C GLN A 781 -11.49 26.38 -9.66
N HIS A 782 -10.94 25.63 -8.70
CA HIS A 782 -11.28 25.77 -7.29
C HIS A 782 -10.95 27.17 -6.74
N ALA A 783 -9.79 27.74 -7.10
CA ALA A 783 -9.42 29.10 -6.70
C ALA A 783 -10.39 30.16 -7.27
N ALA A 784 -10.80 30.02 -8.54
CA ALA A 784 -11.78 30.90 -9.17
C ALA A 784 -13.17 30.76 -8.53
N ALA A 785 -13.61 29.54 -8.25
CA ALA A 785 -14.88 29.26 -7.58
C ALA A 785 -14.89 29.79 -6.14
N TYR A 786 -13.77 29.69 -5.43
CA TYR A 786 -13.61 30.29 -4.09
C TYR A 786 -13.74 31.81 -4.13
N LYS A 787 -13.19 32.49 -5.14
CA LYS A 787 -13.39 33.93 -5.33
C LYS A 787 -14.87 34.30 -5.50
N LEU A 788 -15.64 33.47 -6.21
CA LEU A 788 -17.10 33.63 -6.31
C LEU A 788 -17.81 33.37 -4.98
N LEU A 789 -17.38 32.37 -4.20
CA LEU A 789 -17.89 32.14 -2.84
C LEU A 789 -17.62 33.33 -1.93
N HIS A 790 -16.40 33.87 -1.93
CA HIS A 790 -16.06 35.04 -1.15
C HIS A 790 -16.98 36.22 -1.49
N LYS A 791 -17.22 36.47 -2.79
CA LYS A 791 -18.18 37.48 -3.23
C LYS A 791 -19.58 37.22 -2.69
N ARG A 792 -20.09 35.98 -2.75
CA ARG A 792 -21.40 35.59 -2.18
C ARG A 792 -21.50 35.92 -0.68
N ILE A 793 -20.44 35.67 0.10
CA ILE A 793 -20.36 35.97 1.54
C ILE A 793 -20.35 37.48 1.79
N THR A 794 -19.59 38.24 1.00
CA THR A 794 -19.54 39.69 1.07
C THR A 794 -20.89 40.32 0.73
N ASP A 795 -21.53 39.89 -0.35
CA ASP A 795 -22.84 40.36 -0.80
C ASP A 795 -23.94 40.04 0.23
N ALA A 796 -23.82 38.91 0.94
CA ALA A 796 -24.69 38.55 2.06
C ALA A 796 -24.44 39.38 3.35
N GLY A 797 -23.44 40.26 3.35
CA GLY A 797 -23.14 41.15 4.47
C GLY A 797 -22.58 40.45 5.72
N LEU A 798 -22.06 39.23 5.58
CA LEU A 798 -21.65 38.40 6.71
C LEU A 798 -20.37 38.89 7.42
N TYR A 799 -19.61 39.80 6.81
CA TYR A 799 -18.50 40.51 7.47
C TYR A 799 -18.96 41.58 8.47
N ARG A 800 -20.25 41.92 8.53
CA ARG A 800 -20.77 42.89 9.52
C ARG A 800 -20.95 42.22 10.88
N THR A 801 -20.27 42.76 11.88
CA THR A 801 -20.29 42.25 13.25
C THR A 801 -21.64 42.48 13.93
N PRO A 802 -22.33 41.41 14.40
CA PRO A 802 -23.57 41.55 15.17
C PRO A 802 -23.25 41.87 16.64
N PHE A 803 -22.95 43.14 16.95
CA PHE A 803 -22.56 43.55 18.31
C PHE A 803 -23.63 43.25 19.37
N LEU A 804 -24.89 43.64 19.12
CA LEU A 804 -25.96 43.51 20.11
C LEU A 804 -26.49 42.08 20.22
N THR A 805 -26.76 41.43 19.09
CA THR A 805 -27.38 40.09 19.05
C THR A 805 -26.36 38.95 19.15
N GLY A 806 -25.09 39.18 18.79
CA GLY A 806 -24.00 38.22 18.90
C GLY A 806 -23.21 38.38 20.20
N TYR A 807 -22.36 39.43 20.28
CA TYR A 807 -21.46 39.61 21.42
C TYR A 807 -22.12 40.13 22.70
N GLY A 808 -23.29 40.78 22.61
CA GLY A 808 -24.05 41.28 23.77
C GLY A 808 -24.36 40.18 24.81
N PRO A 809 -25.01 39.06 24.41
CA PRO A 809 -25.21 37.91 25.28
C PRO A 809 -23.90 37.34 25.88
N GLU A 810 -22.82 37.32 25.10
CA GLU A 810 -21.53 36.81 25.55
C GLU A 810 -20.93 37.70 26.64
N PHE A 811 -21.02 39.03 26.49
CA PHE A 811 -20.57 39.97 27.51
C PHE A 811 -21.30 39.77 28.85
N LEU A 812 -22.62 39.52 28.82
CA LEU A 812 -23.39 39.18 30.02
C LEU A 812 -22.91 37.86 30.65
N ARG A 813 -22.59 36.84 29.86
CA ARG A 813 -22.03 35.57 30.36
C ARG A 813 -20.66 35.79 30.99
N TYR A 814 -19.80 36.60 30.38
CA TYR A 814 -18.45 36.90 30.90
C TYR A 814 -18.54 37.59 32.27
N ILE A 815 -19.37 38.63 32.37
CA ILE A 815 -19.62 39.31 33.65
C ILE A 815 -20.20 38.33 34.68
N SER A 816 -21.18 37.53 34.29
CA SER A 816 -21.82 36.56 35.20
C SER A 816 -20.81 35.56 35.76
N LEU A 817 -19.95 34.96 34.92
CA LEU A 817 -18.92 34.02 35.36
C LEU A 817 -17.88 34.69 36.27
N GLY A 818 -17.48 35.93 35.95
CA GLY A 818 -16.60 36.73 36.80
C GLY A 818 -17.22 37.05 38.17
N CYS A 819 -18.48 37.47 38.20
CA CYS A 819 -19.23 37.72 39.43
C CYS A 819 -19.41 36.45 40.27
N ILE A 820 -19.71 35.31 39.63
CA ILE A 820 -19.82 34.00 40.32
C ILE A 820 -18.47 33.63 40.94
N SER A 821 -17.37 33.79 40.20
CA SER A 821 -16.02 33.52 40.73
C SER A 821 -15.72 34.41 41.94
N LEU A 822 -15.90 35.73 41.81
CA LEU A 822 -15.65 36.68 42.91
C LEU A 822 -16.53 36.41 44.14
N TYR A 823 -17.82 36.12 43.92
CA TYR A 823 -18.76 35.78 44.99
C TYR A 823 -18.34 34.49 45.70
N ALA A 824 -18.05 33.43 44.95
CA ALA A 824 -17.57 32.16 45.50
C ALA A 824 -16.25 32.33 46.27
N PHE A 825 -15.33 33.14 45.77
CA PHE A 825 -14.07 33.44 46.45
C PHE A 825 -14.30 34.12 47.80
N ARG A 826 -15.18 35.14 47.83
CA ARG A 826 -15.52 35.88 49.05
C ARG A 826 -16.19 35.00 50.12
N HIS A 827 -16.95 33.99 49.69
CA HIS A 827 -17.60 33.02 50.58
C HIS A 827 -16.72 31.78 50.87
N ASN A 828 -15.43 31.82 50.52
CA ASN A 828 -14.46 30.74 50.72
C ASN A 828 -14.81 29.42 50.00
N TRP A 829 -15.62 29.48 48.93
CA TRP A 829 -15.90 28.37 48.01
C TRP A 829 -14.84 28.33 46.90
N LEU A 830 -13.59 28.10 47.31
CA LEU A 830 -12.41 28.34 46.49
C LEU A 830 -12.37 27.48 45.21
N LEU A 831 -12.78 26.21 45.26
CA LEU A 831 -12.80 25.36 44.06
C LEU A 831 -13.89 25.77 43.06
N THR A 832 -15.07 26.18 43.55
CA THR A 832 -16.15 26.72 42.71
C THR A 832 -15.70 28.04 42.07
N SER A 833 -15.01 28.89 42.84
CA SER A 833 -14.41 30.12 42.34
C SER A 833 -13.39 29.85 41.23
N ALA A 834 -12.49 28.90 41.45
CA ALA A 834 -11.48 28.51 40.47
C ALA A 834 -12.12 27.97 39.19
N PHE A 835 -13.11 27.09 39.31
CA PHE A 835 -13.82 26.53 38.17
C PHE A 835 -14.56 27.60 37.35
N ALA A 836 -15.29 28.51 38.01
CA ALA A 836 -15.96 29.63 37.35
C ALA A 836 -14.98 30.59 36.65
N LEU A 837 -13.82 30.86 37.27
CA LEU A 837 -12.75 31.65 36.65
C LEU A 837 -12.17 30.95 35.42
N GLY A 838 -11.98 29.63 35.47
CA GLY A 838 -11.54 28.84 34.33
C GLY A 838 -12.56 28.85 33.18
N LEU A 839 -13.86 28.74 33.48
CA LEU A 839 -14.92 28.89 32.46
C LEU A 839 -14.96 30.30 31.85
N LEU A 840 -14.69 31.34 32.65
CA LEU A 840 -14.55 32.70 32.15
C LEU A 840 -13.40 32.79 31.14
N TRP A 841 -12.22 32.27 31.48
CA TRP A 841 -11.07 32.26 30.56
C TRP A 841 -11.36 31.45 29.30
N HIS A 842 -11.96 30.26 29.42
CA HIS A 842 -12.40 29.44 28.27
C HIS A 842 -13.23 30.28 27.28
N GLN A 843 -14.19 31.04 27.80
CA GLN A 843 -15.08 31.86 27.00
C GLN A 843 -14.41 33.13 26.42
N LEU A 844 -13.58 33.81 27.20
CA LEU A 844 -12.86 35.02 26.77
C LEU A 844 -11.84 34.75 25.66
N MET A 845 -11.22 33.56 25.65
CA MET A 845 -10.23 33.22 24.61
C MET A 845 -10.85 33.17 23.21
N PHE A 846 -12.10 32.75 23.07
CA PHE A 846 -12.79 32.82 21.78
C PHE A 846 -13.00 34.26 21.30
N PHE A 847 -13.23 35.20 22.22
CA PHE A 847 -13.36 36.61 21.86
C PHE A 847 -12.01 37.22 21.47
N VAL A 848 -10.95 36.89 22.20
CA VAL A 848 -9.56 37.26 21.85
C VAL A 848 -9.19 36.69 20.48
N HIS A 849 -9.58 35.46 20.18
CA HIS A 849 -9.36 34.82 18.89
C HIS A 849 -9.98 35.65 17.74
N ASP A 850 -11.25 36.04 17.87
CA ASP A 850 -11.94 36.86 16.85
C ASP A 850 -11.29 38.24 16.69
N LEU A 851 -10.87 38.86 17.79
CA LEU A 851 -10.17 40.15 17.77
C LEU A 851 -8.80 40.04 17.09
N GLY A 852 -8.07 38.94 17.31
CA GLY A 852 -6.77 38.71 16.68
C GLY A 852 -6.85 38.57 15.15
N HIS A 853 -7.99 38.11 14.64
CA HIS A 853 -8.32 38.04 13.22
C HIS A 853 -9.03 39.28 12.66
N MET A 854 -9.16 40.35 13.44
CA MET A 854 -9.86 41.57 13.02
C MET A 854 -11.36 41.39 12.77
N GLY A 855 -11.97 40.33 13.31
CA GLY A 855 -13.36 39.96 13.07
C GLY A 855 -14.39 40.73 13.88
N VAL A 856 -13.96 41.63 14.79
CA VAL A 856 -14.89 42.35 15.69
C VAL A 856 -15.08 43.79 15.26
N SER A 857 -14.06 44.66 15.36
CA SER A 857 -14.20 46.07 14.94
C SER A 857 -13.71 46.33 13.52
N GLY A 858 -12.88 45.44 12.97
CA GLY A 858 -12.19 45.65 11.69
C GLY A 858 -11.06 46.69 11.76
N ASN A 859 -10.79 47.28 12.93
CA ASN A 859 -9.71 48.26 13.15
C ASN A 859 -8.58 47.67 13.99
N TRP A 860 -7.43 47.48 13.36
CA TRP A 860 -6.30 46.75 13.95
C TRP A 860 -5.82 47.27 15.29
N ASN A 861 -5.79 48.60 15.47
CA ASN A 861 -5.33 49.18 16.73
C ASN A 861 -6.32 48.89 17.87
N LEU A 862 -7.62 48.99 17.58
CA LEU A 862 -8.67 48.79 18.58
C LEU A 862 -8.76 47.33 18.98
N ASP A 863 -8.83 46.41 18.02
CA ASP A 863 -8.92 44.98 18.31
C ASP A 863 -7.66 44.47 19.01
N ARG A 864 -6.46 44.97 18.62
CA ARG A 864 -5.21 44.64 19.32
C ARG A 864 -5.20 45.14 20.77
N LEU A 865 -5.64 46.37 21.03
CA LEU A 865 -5.68 46.93 22.38
C LEU A 865 -6.63 46.13 23.30
N ILE A 866 -7.83 45.82 22.80
CA ILE A 866 -8.81 45.00 23.54
C ILE A 866 -8.24 43.61 23.77
N SER A 867 -7.62 43.02 22.75
CA SER A 867 -7.02 41.68 22.88
C SER A 867 -5.91 41.65 23.92
N ILE A 868 -5.01 42.64 23.95
CA ILE A 868 -3.94 42.70 24.97
C ILE A 868 -4.54 42.80 26.37
N PHE A 869 -5.57 43.64 26.54
CA PHE A 869 -6.24 43.74 27.83
C PHE A 869 -6.83 42.40 28.29
N ILE A 870 -7.49 41.65 27.40
CA ILE A 870 -8.14 40.40 27.79
C ILE A 870 -7.13 39.24 27.89
N ALA A 871 -6.28 39.05 26.88
CA ALA A 871 -5.35 37.94 26.82
C ALA A 871 -4.23 38.09 27.85
N ASP A 872 -3.63 39.26 27.95
CA ASP A 872 -2.43 39.48 28.76
C ASP A 872 -2.79 39.84 30.21
N PHE A 873 -3.64 40.85 30.45
CA PHE A 873 -3.99 41.28 31.82
C PHE A 873 -4.91 40.29 32.53
N ILE A 874 -5.88 39.70 31.82
CA ILE A 874 -6.86 38.78 32.42
C ILE A 874 -6.46 37.31 32.22
N GLY A 875 -5.90 36.94 31.07
CA GLY A 875 -5.56 35.54 30.75
C GLY A 875 -4.11 35.13 30.99
N GLY A 876 -3.19 36.09 31.13
CA GLY A 876 -1.75 35.86 31.27
C GLY A 876 -1.05 35.33 30.01
N LEU A 877 -1.63 35.45 28.81
CA LEU A 877 -1.05 34.96 27.55
C LEU A 877 -0.78 36.13 26.60
N SER A 878 0.37 36.11 25.91
CA SER A 878 0.73 37.06 24.87
C SER A 878 -0.12 36.84 23.63
N VAL A 879 -1.03 37.78 23.36
CA VAL A 879 -1.75 37.78 22.08
C VAL A 879 -0.83 38.07 20.90
N GLY A 880 0.28 38.77 21.13
CA GLY A 880 1.30 39.00 20.13
C GLY A 880 1.86 37.69 19.57
N TRP A 881 2.30 36.79 20.45
CA TRP A 881 2.77 35.45 20.08
C TRP A 881 1.66 34.65 19.40
N TRP A 882 0.47 34.62 20.00
CA TRP A 882 -0.64 33.82 19.49
C TRP A 882 -1.00 34.20 18.05
N VAL A 883 -1.13 35.50 17.72
CA VAL A 883 -1.48 35.94 16.36
C VAL A 883 -0.41 35.58 15.32
N GLU A 884 0.88 35.68 15.65
CA GLU A 884 1.94 35.29 14.71
C GLU A 884 1.92 33.78 14.45
N ASN A 885 1.84 32.99 15.52
CA ASN A 885 1.78 31.53 15.45
C ASN A 885 0.56 31.06 14.64
N HIS A 886 -0.61 31.58 15.01
CA HIS A 886 -1.89 31.13 14.47
C HIS A 886 -2.10 31.57 13.02
N ASN A 887 -1.62 32.76 12.61
CA ASN A 887 -1.68 33.17 11.21
C ASN A 887 -0.83 32.28 10.30
N VAL A 888 0.31 31.78 10.77
CA VAL A 888 1.10 30.79 10.02
C VAL A 888 0.32 29.48 9.89
N HIS A 889 -0.26 28.98 10.98
CA HIS A 889 -1.12 27.78 10.97
C HIS A 889 -2.24 27.86 9.93
N HIS A 890 -2.94 28.99 9.83
CA HIS A 890 -4.01 29.20 8.84
C HIS A 890 -3.53 29.13 7.38
N LEU A 891 -2.26 29.39 7.10
CA LEU A 891 -1.71 29.42 5.74
C LEU A 891 -1.11 28.07 5.32
N VAL A 892 -0.50 27.36 6.26
CA VAL A 892 0.17 26.07 6.03
C VAL A 892 -0.40 24.95 6.90
N THR A 893 -1.72 24.97 7.08
CA THR A 893 -2.47 24.10 8.00
C THR A 893 -2.09 22.62 7.86
N ASN A 894 -1.85 21.97 9.00
CA ASN A 894 -1.42 20.59 9.16
C ASN A 894 -0.10 20.22 8.46
N HIS A 895 0.72 21.18 8.03
CA HIS A 895 2.02 20.88 7.42
C HIS A 895 3.08 20.54 8.48
N PRO A 896 3.67 19.32 8.49
CA PRO A 896 4.51 18.84 9.60
C PRO A 896 5.71 19.72 9.99
N SER A 897 6.38 20.37 9.01
CA SER A 897 7.58 21.20 9.23
C SER A 897 7.33 22.72 9.26
N HIS A 898 6.09 23.13 8.98
CA HIS A 898 5.76 24.54 8.76
C HIS A 898 4.60 25.03 9.64
N ASP A 899 3.73 24.12 10.09
CA ASP A 899 2.62 24.45 10.96
C ASP A 899 3.00 24.29 12.44
N PRO A 900 3.14 25.39 13.19
CA PRO A 900 3.51 25.31 14.60
C PRO A 900 2.41 24.74 15.51
N ASP A 901 1.16 24.62 15.03
CA ASP A 901 0.02 24.11 15.79
C ASP A 901 -0.10 22.58 15.78
N ILE A 902 0.87 21.86 15.20
CA ILE A 902 0.93 20.39 15.28
C ILE A 902 2.30 19.85 15.76
N GLU A 903 3.26 20.74 16.01
CA GLU A 903 4.64 20.41 16.38
C GLU A 903 4.79 20.21 17.91
N TYR A 904 4.29 19.08 18.41
CA TYR A 904 4.14 18.82 19.86
C TYR A 904 5.06 17.73 20.45
N LEU A 905 6.11 17.31 19.76
CA LEU A 905 7.07 16.37 20.35
C LEU A 905 7.66 16.94 21.67
N PRO A 906 7.82 16.11 22.71
CA PRO A 906 7.68 14.65 22.74
C PRO A 906 6.25 14.14 23.07
N PHE A 907 5.26 15.01 23.23
CA PHE A 907 3.94 14.64 23.78
C PHE A 907 2.97 14.07 22.75
N PHE A 908 2.91 14.68 21.56
CA PHE A 908 2.07 14.21 20.47
C PHE A 908 2.82 14.14 19.15
N ALA A 909 2.50 13.12 18.37
CA ALA A 909 2.83 12.94 16.98
C ALA A 909 1.57 12.48 16.26
N ILE A 910 1.07 13.31 15.36
CA ILE A 910 -0.16 13.03 14.57
C ILE A 910 0.16 12.46 13.18
N SER A 911 1.45 12.29 12.87
CA SER A 911 1.93 11.79 11.59
C SER A 911 3.18 10.93 11.81
N PRO A 912 3.37 9.84 11.04
CA PRO A 912 4.62 9.07 11.08
C PRO A 912 5.84 9.89 10.63
N LYS A 913 5.62 11.02 9.94
CA LYS A 913 6.68 11.96 9.53
C LYS A 913 7.47 12.53 10.70
N PHE A 914 6.90 12.53 11.92
CA PHE A 914 7.63 12.93 13.11
C PHE A 914 8.73 11.95 13.53
N PHE A 915 8.75 10.72 13.00
CA PHE A 915 9.72 9.70 13.40
C PHE A 915 11.13 9.90 12.83
N SER A 916 11.29 10.74 11.80
CA SER A 916 12.58 11.00 11.16
C SER A 916 13.36 12.15 11.80
N SER A 917 12.88 12.75 12.90
CA SER A 917 13.30 14.06 13.41
C SER A 917 13.15 15.16 12.35
N LEU A 918 12.28 16.13 12.59
CA LEU A 918 11.97 17.17 11.60
C LEU A 918 12.42 18.55 12.07
N TYR A 919 12.93 19.36 11.15
CA TYR A 919 13.25 20.76 11.41
C TYR A 919 12.00 21.62 11.26
N SER A 920 11.67 22.38 12.31
CA SER A 920 10.57 23.35 12.27
C SER A 920 11.06 24.69 11.72
N SER A 921 10.48 25.08 10.59
CA SER A 921 10.74 26.40 9.98
C SER A 921 10.23 27.58 10.81
N TYR A 922 9.27 27.35 11.72
CA TYR A 922 8.72 28.37 12.61
C TYR A 922 9.58 28.53 13.88
N TYR A 923 9.79 27.44 14.64
CA TYR A 923 10.56 27.48 15.89
C TYR A 923 12.08 27.51 15.68
N LYS A 924 12.55 27.33 14.44
CA LYS A 924 13.97 27.32 14.06
C LYS A 924 14.80 26.28 14.83
N ARG A 925 14.21 25.11 15.06
CA ARG A 925 14.82 24.00 15.81
C ARG A 925 14.34 22.65 15.31
N VAL A 926 15.11 21.61 15.60
CA VAL A 926 14.74 20.22 15.33
C VAL A 926 13.85 19.71 16.44
N PHE A 927 12.76 19.07 16.06
CA PHE A 927 11.93 18.28 16.96
C PHE A 927 12.40 16.83 16.91
N GLU A 928 13.24 16.48 17.89
CA GLU A 928 13.93 15.19 17.93
C GLU A 928 12.99 14.04 18.30
N PHE A 929 13.02 12.96 17.50
CA PHE A 929 12.34 11.71 17.84
C PHE A 929 13.24 10.79 18.69
N ASP A 930 13.56 11.29 19.87
CA ASP A 930 14.44 10.66 20.84
C ASP A 930 13.77 9.55 21.67
N LEU A 931 14.51 8.97 22.62
CA LEU A 931 14.00 7.88 23.47
C LEU A 931 12.78 8.32 24.31
N PRO A 932 12.77 9.49 24.99
CA PRO A 932 11.58 10.04 25.63
C PRO A 932 10.38 10.13 24.68
N SER A 933 10.58 10.66 23.47
CA SER A 933 9.52 10.75 22.45
C SER A 933 8.96 9.37 22.11
N LYS A 934 9.82 8.37 21.85
CA LYS A 934 9.37 6.99 21.58
C LYS A 934 8.50 6.42 22.69
N VAL A 935 8.87 6.66 23.95
CA VAL A 935 8.11 6.18 25.12
C VAL A 935 6.75 6.89 25.21
N ILE A 936 6.73 8.22 25.19
CA ILE A 936 5.49 8.99 25.37
C ILE A 936 4.55 8.78 24.18
N ILE A 937 5.06 8.81 22.94
CA ILE A 937 4.27 8.61 21.72
C ILE A 937 3.65 7.21 21.68
N SER A 938 4.31 6.17 22.20
CA SER A 938 3.72 4.82 22.28
C SER A 938 2.43 4.74 23.12
N VAL A 939 2.20 5.73 24.00
CA VAL A 939 1.02 5.82 24.88
C VAL A 939 0.24 7.13 24.71
N GLN A 940 0.54 7.94 23.69
CA GLN A 940 -0.05 9.28 23.53
C GLN A 940 -1.58 9.28 23.53
N HIS A 941 -2.20 8.27 22.90
CA HIS A 941 -3.66 8.12 22.87
C HIS A 941 -4.24 7.91 24.27
N LYS A 942 -3.51 7.31 25.22
CA LYS A 942 -3.97 7.17 26.61
C LYS A 942 -3.76 8.44 27.42
N LEU A 943 -2.72 9.20 27.07
CA LEU A 943 -2.34 10.42 27.76
C LEU A 943 -3.04 11.67 27.22
N PHE A 944 -3.77 11.57 26.10
CA PHE A 944 -4.34 12.71 25.39
C PHE A 944 -5.06 13.71 26.31
N TYR A 945 -6.16 13.32 26.96
CA TYR A 945 -6.91 14.23 27.83
C TYR A 945 -6.12 14.70 29.05
N LEU A 946 -5.19 13.88 29.56
CA LEU A 946 -4.32 14.28 30.66
C LEU A 946 -3.37 15.38 30.21
N VAL A 947 -2.70 15.24 29.07
CA VAL A 947 -1.81 16.28 28.53
C VAL A 947 -2.61 17.55 28.18
N MET A 948 -3.80 17.41 27.59
CA MET A 948 -4.67 18.55 27.27
C MET A 948 -5.13 19.34 28.50
N ALA A 949 -5.28 18.68 29.66
CA ALA A 949 -5.56 19.32 30.94
C ALA A 949 -4.44 20.27 31.40
N PHE A 950 -3.20 20.01 30.99
CA PHE A 950 -2.01 20.82 31.32
C PHE A 950 -1.47 21.66 30.15
N ALA A 951 -2.09 21.59 28.96
CA ALA A 951 -1.61 22.25 27.75
C ALA A 951 -1.40 23.77 27.92
N ARG A 952 -2.22 24.44 28.74
CA ARG A 952 -2.11 25.87 29.05
C ARG A 952 -0.72 26.26 29.59
N PHE A 953 -0.10 25.40 30.39
CA PHE A 953 1.23 25.68 30.93
C PHE A 953 2.31 25.72 29.84
N ASN A 954 2.18 24.88 28.81
CA ASN A 954 3.05 24.97 27.64
C ASN A 954 2.78 26.25 26.83
N LEU A 955 1.52 26.70 26.74
CA LEU A 955 1.19 27.99 26.11
C LEU A 955 1.86 29.16 26.83
N TYR A 956 1.91 29.18 28.17
CA TYR A 956 2.68 30.19 28.91
C TYR A 956 4.16 30.20 28.53
N ARG A 957 4.79 29.02 28.47
CA ARG A 957 6.21 28.88 28.07
C ARG A 957 6.46 29.46 26.68
N LEU A 958 5.62 29.11 25.71
CA LEU A 958 5.74 29.57 24.32
C LEU A 958 5.49 31.09 24.20
N SER A 959 4.40 31.55 24.81
CA SER A 959 4.02 32.96 24.92
C SER A 959 5.15 33.83 25.46
N TYR A 960 5.69 33.49 26.63
CA TYR A 960 6.71 34.32 27.28
C TYR A 960 8.06 34.24 26.57
N GLY A 961 8.43 33.06 26.02
CA GLY A 961 9.64 32.91 25.23
C GLY A 961 9.63 33.83 24.00
N SER A 962 8.56 33.81 23.21
CA SER A 962 8.39 34.67 22.04
C SER A 962 8.36 36.16 22.41
N MET A 963 7.61 36.52 23.47
CA MET A 963 7.55 37.89 23.96
C MET A 963 8.93 38.43 24.37
N ILE A 964 9.74 37.62 25.07
CA ILE A 964 11.12 38.00 25.46
C ILE A 964 12.00 38.20 24.21
N SER A 965 11.97 37.27 23.25
CA SER A 965 12.75 37.39 22.01
C SER A 965 12.40 38.67 21.24
N ARG A 966 11.12 39.07 21.20
CA ARG A 966 10.66 40.28 20.51
C ARG A 966 11.12 41.58 21.15
N MET A 967 11.40 41.61 22.46
CA MET A 967 11.96 42.81 23.11
C MET A 967 13.31 43.24 22.50
N PHE A 968 14.03 42.30 21.87
CA PHE A 968 15.36 42.51 21.29
C PHE A 968 15.35 42.64 19.74
N GLN A 969 14.18 42.60 19.08
CA GLN A 969 14.06 42.75 17.62
C GLN A 969 14.00 44.21 17.14
N LYS A 970 14.26 44.46 15.84
CA LYS A 970 14.38 45.81 15.25
C LYS A 970 13.03 46.58 15.19
N ARG A 971 13.08 47.90 15.36
CA ARG A 971 12.00 48.85 15.74
C ARG A 971 10.76 49.04 14.83
N ARG A 972 10.63 48.38 13.67
CA ARG A 972 9.75 48.87 12.58
C ARG A 972 8.36 48.22 12.41
N ALA A 973 7.97 47.24 13.22
CA ALA A 973 6.66 46.59 13.10
C ALA A 973 5.49 47.49 13.53
N ARG A 974 4.32 47.34 12.88
CA ARG A 974 3.06 47.98 13.30
C ARG A 974 2.65 47.39 14.65
N GLY A 975 2.54 48.22 15.69
CA GLY A 975 2.44 47.77 17.09
C GLY A 975 3.73 47.96 17.90
N GLY A 976 4.88 47.82 17.23
CA GLY A 976 6.21 48.18 17.71
C GLY A 976 6.48 47.88 19.20
N ARG A 977 7.10 48.84 19.89
CA ARG A 977 7.40 48.73 21.32
C ARG A 977 6.15 48.85 22.19
N TRP A 978 5.15 49.62 21.78
CA TRP A 978 4.00 49.88 22.65
C TRP A 978 3.20 48.60 22.91
N ALA A 979 2.97 47.78 21.88
CA ALA A 979 2.22 46.53 22.02
C ALA A 979 2.98 45.54 22.90
N VAL A 980 4.27 45.30 22.61
CA VAL A 980 5.12 44.39 23.40
C VAL A 980 5.28 44.88 24.85
N SER A 981 5.42 46.19 25.07
CA SER A 981 5.48 46.75 26.44
C SER A 981 4.16 46.60 27.18
N LEU A 982 3.01 46.79 26.51
CA LEU A 982 1.70 46.57 27.12
C LEU A 982 1.44 45.08 27.40
N GLU A 983 1.87 44.17 26.52
CA GLU A 983 1.80 42.71 26.75
C GLU A 983 2.62 42.33 27.99
N PHE A 984 3.84 42.85 28.13
CA PHE A 984 4.68 42.61 29.31
C PHE A 984 4.03 43.14 30.60
N VAL A 985 3.51 44.38 30.56
CA VAL A 985 2.76 44.96 31.68
C VAL A 985 1.54 44.12 32.00
N GLY A 986 0.81 43.65 30.97
CA GLY A 986 -0.36 42.80 31.12
C GLY A 986 -0.05 41.49 31.82
N VAL A 987 0.96 40.75 31.35
CA VAL A 987 1.41 39.50 31.99
C VAL A 987 1.89 39.73 33.43
N ALA A 988 2.62 40.82 33.68
CA ALA A 988 3.04 41.18 35.04
C ALA A 988 1.84 41.50 35.95
N CYS A 989 0.87 42.26 35.43
CA CYS A 989 -0.38 42.55 36.12
C CYS A 989 -1.18 41.27 36.39
N PHE A 990 -1.23 40.34 35.43
CA PHE A 990 -1.88 39.04 35.60
C PHE A 990 -1.30 38.28 36.78
N TRP A 991 0.01 38.07 36.81
CA TRP A 991 0.64 37.35 37.93
C TRP A 991 0.57 38.10 39.25
N TYR A 992 0.47 39.43 39.22
CA TYR A 992 0.18 40.20 40.41
C TYR A 992 -1.23 39.90 40.95
N TRP A 993 -2.30 40.11 40.18
CA TRP A 993 -3.64 39.88 40.73
C TRP A 993 -3.94 38.39 40.94
N PHE A 994 -3.56 37.52 40.01
CA PHE A 994 -3.84 36.10 40.13
C PHE A 994 -2.87 35.43 41.11
N GLY A 995 -1.57 35.58 40.91
CA GLY A 995 -0.55 34.95 41.75
C GLY A 995 -0.45 35.56 43.14
N TRP A 996 -0.34 36.90 43.24
CA TRP A 996 -0.13 37.55 44.53
C TRP A 996 -1.41 37.79 45.33
N ILE A 997 -2.54 38.12 44.69
CA ILE A 997 -3.80 38.38 45.41
C ILE A 997 -4.62 37.10 45.56
N VAL A 998 -4.97 36.41 44.46
CA VAL A 998 -5.88 35.25 44.50
C VAL A 998 -5.23 34.02 45.12
N LEU A 999 -4.07 33.57 44.62
CA LEU A 999 -3.44 32.34 45.12
C LEU A 999 -2.97 32.49 46.57
N ARG A 1000 -2.38 33.63 46.94
CA ARG A 1000 -2.03 33.91 48.35
C ARG A 1000 -3.26 34.03 49.24
N GLY A 1001 -4.38 34.52 48.71
CA GLY A 1001 -5.67 34.63 49.40
C GLY A 1001 -6.34 33.28 49.69
N CYS A 1002 -5.84 32.17 49.15
CA CYS A 1002 -6.40 30.82 49.39
C CYS A 1002 -6.09 30.25 50.79
N GLY A 1003 -5.31 30.95 51.60
CA GLY A 1003 -5.03 30.61 53.01
C GLY A 1003 -3.97 29.52 53.23
N SER A 1004 -3.82 28.57 52.31
CA SER A 1004 -2.74 27.55 52.35
C SER A 1004 -2.14 27.30 50.97
N TRP A 1005 -0.90 26.84 50.92
CA TRP A 1005 -0.21 26.56 49.65
C TRP A 1005 -0.83 25.36 48.92
N GLN A 1006 -1.39 24.38 49.64
CA GLN A 1006 -2.08 23.23 49.04
C GLN A 1006 -3.36 23.68 48.34
N MET A 1007 -4.13 24.55 48.98
CA MET A 1007 -5.35 25.09 48.40
C MET A 1007 -5.05 26.05 47.25
N ALA A 1008 -3.98 26.84 47.35
CA ALA A 1008 -3.48 27.66 46.24
C ALA A 1008 -3.11 26.80 45.02
N LEU A 1009 -2.41 25.67 45.23
CA LEU A 1009 -2.10 24.71 44.17
C LEU A 1009 -3.37 24.09 43.59
N ALA A 1010 -4.34 23.70 44.42
CA ALA A 1010 -5.63 23.18 43.95
C ALA A 1010 -6.41 24.23 43.13
N TYR A 1011 -6.44 25.48 43.57
CA TYR A 1011 -7.07 26.60 42.86
C TYR A 1011 -6.41 26.84 41.50
N LEU A 1012 -5.08 26.87 41.46
CA LEU A 1012 -4.30 26.97 40.23
C LEU A 1012 -4.68 25.83 39.27
N LEU A 1013 -4.63 24.58 39.73
CA LEU A 1013 -4.92 23.43 38.87
C LEU A 1013 -6.37 23.42 38.38
N VAL A 1014 -7.36 23.63 39.24
CA VAL A 1014 -8.77 23.62 38.85
C VAL A 1014 -9.09 24.74 37.85
N SER A 1015 -8.61 25.96 38.10
CA SER A 1015 -8.84 27.09 37.19
C SER A 1015 -8.22 26.86 35.81
N HIS A 1016 -7.10 26.15 35.73
CA HIS A 1016 -6.42 25.87 34.46
C HIS A 1016 -7.02 24.66 33.74
N VAL A 1017 -7.31 23.57 34.45
CA VAL A 1017 -7.95 22.37 33.87
C VAL A 1017 -9.35 22.68 33.34
N ALA A 1018 -10.09 23.57 34.02
CA ALA A 1018 -11.40 24.02 33.54
C ALA A 1018 -11.35 24.73 32.16
N THR A 1019 -10.20 25.25 31.75
CA THR A 1019 -10.00 25.79 30.39
C THR A 1019 -9.71 24.73 29.33
N SER A 1020 -9.39 23.50 29.72
CA SER A 1020 -8.96 22.45 28.79
C SER A 1020 -9.93 22.10 27.65
N PRO A 1021 -11.26 22.27 27.77
CA PRO A 1021 -12.16 22.03 26.64
C PRO A 1021 -11.82 22.86 25.40
N ILE A 1022 -11.33 24.10 25.53
CA ILE A 1022 -10.89 24.89 24.36
C ILE A 1022 -9.67 24.28 23.68
N HIS A 1023 -8.71 23.77 24.44
CA HIS A 1023 -7.53 23.14 23.88
C HIS A 1023 -7.93 21.89 23.10
N VAL A 1024 -8.83 21.06 23.68
CA VAL A 1024 -9.38 19.89 23.01
C VAL A 1024 -10.11 20.30 21.75
N GLN A 1025 -10.98 21.31 21.79
CA GLN A 1025 -11.74 21.79 20.64
C GLN A 1025 -10.85 22.21 19.45
N ILE A 1026 -9.75 22.91 19.73
CA ILE A 1026 -8.80 23.37 18.70
C ILE A 1026 -8.14 22.16 18.04
N VAL A 1027 -7.51 21.28 18.82
CA VAL A 1027 -6.80 20.12 18.24
C VAL A 1027 -7.78 19.13 17.59
N LEU A 1028 -9.01 19.06 18.10
CA LEU A 1028 -10.03 18.14 17.60
C LEU A 1028 -10.24 18.32 16.12
N SER A 1029 -10.31 19.57 15.64
CA SER A 1029 -10.63 19.91 14.26
C SER A 1029 -9.47 19.70 13.26
N HIS A 1030 -8.27 19.33 13.75
CA HIS A 1030 -7.03 19.25 12.96
C HIS A 1030 -6.34 17.89 13.09
N PHE A 1031 -6.26 17.30 14.29
CA PHE A 1031 -5.49 16.08 14.55
C PHE A 1031 -6.05 14.83 13.86
N GLY A 1032 -7.35 14.83 13.57
CA GLY A 1032 -8.00 13.76 12.79
C GLY A 1032 -7.92 13.96 11.29
N MET A 1033 -7.34 15.07 10.82
CA MET A 1033 -7.34 15.47 9.42
C MET A 1033 -5.98 15.21 8.76
N SER A 1034 -5.94 15.21 7.42
CA SER A 1034 -4.73 14.87 6.66
C SER A 1034 -3.57 15.81 7.01
N THR A 1035 -2.36 15.22 7.11
CA THR A 1035 -1.07 15.92 7.28
C THR A 1035 -0.19 15.80 6.03
N ASP A 1036 -0.81 15.43 4.90
CA ASP A 1036 -0.12 15.32 3.62
C ASP A 1036 0.18 16.70 3.04
N ASP A 1037 1.41 16.84 2.52
CA ASP A 1037 1.77 17.98 1.71
C ASP A 1037 1.56 17.59 0.24
N LEU A 1038 0.60 18.23 -0.43
CA LEU A 1038 0.33 18.01 -1.85
C LEU A 1038 1.14 18.96 -2.76
N GLY A 1039 2.08 19.70 -2.15
CA GLY A 1039 2.94 20.66 -2.82
C GLY A 1039 2.26 22.02 -3.08
N PRO A 1040 3.00 22.99 -3.62
CA PRO A 1040 2.52 24.36 -3.79
C PRO A 1040 1.45 24.51 -4.89
N THR A 1041 1.22 23.46 -5.70
CA THR A 1041 0.15 23.32 -6.70
C THR A 1041 -1.24 23.27 -6.08
N GLU A 1042 -1.36 22.80 -4.84
CA GLU A 1042 -2.63 22.74 -4.13
C GLU A 1042 -3.22 24.14 -3.90
N SER A 1043 -4.49 24.32 -4.28
CA SER A 1043 -5.21 25.57 -4.07
C SER A 1043 -5.59 25.79 -2.60
N PHE A 1044 -5.63 27.06 -2.17
CA PHE A 1044 -6.07 27.46 -0.82
C PHE A 1044 -7.36 26.76 -0.34
N PRO A 1045 -8.49 26.83 -1.06
CA PRO A 1045 -9.74 26.22 -0.58
C PRO A 1045 -9.66 24.69 -0.45
N HIS A 1046 -8.93 24.03 -1.36
CA HIS A 1046 -8.76 22.57 -1.31
C HIS A 1046 -7.95 22.15 -0.08
N ARG A 1047 -6.85 22.87 0.22
CA ARG A 1047 -6.06 22.64 1.44
C ARG A 1047 -6.93 22.78 2.68
N GLN A 1048 -7.62 23.92 2.84
CA GLN A 1048 -8.41 24.19 4.04
C GLN A 1048 -9.49 23.13 4.27
N LEU A 1049 -10.21 22.70 3.22
CA LEU A 1049 -11.23 21.65 3.33
C LEU A 1049 -10.67 20.27 3.70
N ARG A 1050 -9.44 19.96 3.28
CA ARG A 1050 -8.78 18.67 3.54
C ARG A 1050 -8.15 18.60 4.93
N THR A 1051 -7.60 19.71 5.42
CA THR A 1051 -6.81 19.76 6.66
C THR A 1051 -7.62 20.19 7.89
N THR A 1052 -8.91 20.48 7.71
CA THR A 1052 -9.79 20.93 8.80
C THR A 1052 -11.13 20.20 8.76
N MET A 1053 -11.78 20.06 9.92
CA MET A 1053 -13.14 19.53 10.01
C MET A 1053 -14.03 20.34 10.94
N ASP A 1054 -15.33 20.25 10.70
CA ASP A 1054 -16.35 20.84 11.55
C ASP A 1054 -16.95 19.81 12.52
N ILE A 1055 -17.47 20.31 13.64
CA ILE A 1055 -18.15 19.54 14.67
C ILE A 1055 -19.62 19.93 14.71
N ILE A 1056 -20.50 18.95 14.50
CA ILE A 1056 -21.95 19.13 14.55
C ILE A 1056 -22.36 19.52 15.97
N CYS A 1057 -22.90 20.73 16.11
CA CYS A 1057 -23.32 21.29 17.38
C CYS A 1057 -24.71 21.95 17.25
N PRO A 1058 -25.69 21.61 18.11
CA PRO A 1058 -26.96 22.34 18.16
C PRO A 1058 -26.75 23.79 18.60
N GLU A 1059 -27.60 24.70 18.12
CA GLU A 1059 -27.47 26.16 18.35
C GLU A 1059 -27.37 26.53 19.84
N GLN A 1060 -28.10 25.81 20.69
CA GLN A 1060 -28.13 26.05 22.14
C GLN A 1060 -26.77 25.80 22.83
N TRP A 1061 -25.91 24.98 22.24
CA TRP A 1061 -24.62 24.59 22.81
C TRP A 1061 -23.43 25.30 22.15
N GLU A 1062 -23.67 26.12 21.13
CA GLU A 1062 -22.60 26.81 20.40
C GLU A 1062 -21.75 27.70 21.28
N PHE A 1063 -22.34 28.32 22.30
CA PHE A 1063 -21.61 29.17 23.21
C PHE A 1063 -20.50 28.40 23.94
N LEU A 1064 -20.66 27.10 24.22
CA LEU A 1064 -19.61 26.28 24.82
C LEU A 1064 -18.40 26.11 23.87
N HIS A 1065 -18.67 26.02 22.57
CA HIS A 1065 -17.64 25.85 21.53
C HIS A 1065 -17.11 27.18 20.99
N GLY A 1066 -17.77 28.30 21.28
CA GLY A 1066 -17.34 29.65 20.91
C GLY A 1066 -17.15 29.87 19.41
N GLY A 1067 -17.88 29.14 18.57
CA GLY A 1067 -17.74 29.17 17.10
C GLY A 1067 -16.61 28.30 16.53
N LEU A 1068 -15.67 27.81 17.35
CA LEU A 1068 -14.55 26.95 16.91
C LEU A 1068 -14.97 25.52 16.55
N HIS A 1069 -16.26 25.22 16.52
CA HIS A 1069 -16.79 23.98 15.94
C HIS A 1069 -16.99 24.11 14.42
N LEU A 1070 -16.83 25.30 13.86
CA LEU A 1070 -16.93 25.60 12.43
C LEU A 1070 -15.57 26.00 11.85
N GLN A 1071 -14.55 25.16 12.07
CA GLN A 1071 -13.16 25.45 11.69
C GLN A 1071 -12.96 25.53 10.17
N VAL A 1072 -13.65 24.70 9.38
CA VAL A 1072 -13.55 24.74 7.92
C VAL A 1072 -13.90 26.13 7.39
N THR A 1073 -15.02 26.66 7.87
CA THR A 1073 -15.50 27.99 7.46
C THR A 1073 -14.61 29.09 8.02
N HIS A 1074 -14.13 28.93 9.25
CA HIS A 1074 -13.22 29.88 9.87
C HIS A 1074 -11.89 29.98 9.13
N HIS A 1075 -11.27 28.86 8.74
CA HIS A 1075 -10.00 28.84 7.99
C HIS A 1075 -10.13 29.44 6.59
N LEU A 1076 -11.26 29.21 5.92
CA LEU A 1076 -11.54 29.87 4.65
C LEU A 1076 -11.75 31.38 4.81
N PHE A 1077 -12.41 31.81 5.89
CA PHE A 1077 -12.76 33.21 6.11
C PHE A 1077 -12.44 33.70 7.53
N PRO A 1078 -11.16 33.85 7.90
CA PRO A 1078 -10.76 34.09 9.29
C PRO A 1078 -11.29 35.39 9.89
N ARG A 1079 -11.50 36.40 9.05
CA ARG A 1079 -12.07 37.70 9.43
C ARG A 1079 -13.57 37.68 9.69
N LEU A 1080 -14.29 36.60 9.40
CA LEU A 1080 -15.72 36.56 9.67
C LEU A 1080 -15.96 36.55 11.19
N PRO A 1081 -16.85 37.42 11.71
CA PRO A 1081 -17.27 37.34 13.09
C PRO A 1081 -17.87 35.95 13.36
N ARG A 1082 -17.47 35.29 14.46
CA ARG A 1082 -17.88 33.91 14.76
C ARG A 1082 -19.40 33.68 14.72
N HIS A 1083 -20.17 34.69 15.09
CA HIS A 1083 -21.64 34.65 15.15
C HIS A 1083 -22.29 34.59 13.76
N ASN A 1084 -21.53 34.83 12.69
CA ASN A 1084 -21.96 34.65 11.30
C ASN A 1084 -21.43 33.35 10.67
N LEU A 1085 -20.54 32.61 11.34
CA LEU A 1085 -19.91 31.40 10.78
C LEU A 1085 -20.92 30.32 10.43
N ARG A 1086 -21.98 30.11 11.22
CA ARG A 1086 -23.03 29.13 10.90
C ARG A 1086 -23.76 29.43 9.58
N LYS A 1087 -24.01 30.70 9.30
CA LYS A 1087 -24.63 31.12 8.03
C LYS A 1087 -23.65 30.95 6.88
N ALA A 1088 -22.39 31.33 7.08
CA ALA A 1088 -21.33 31.15 6.10
C ALA A 1088 -21.08 29.66 5.81
N SER A 1089 -21.08 28.78 6.82
CA SER A 1089 -20.81 27.35 6.65
C SER A 1089 -21.83 26.66 5.77
N THR A 1090 -23.08 27.11 5.76
CA THR A 1090 -24.10 26.63 4.83
C THR A 1090 -23.70 26.92 3.37
N MET A 1091 -23.13 28.11 3.11
CA MET A 1091 -22.61 28.48 1.79
C MET A 1091 -21.34 27.72 1.44
N VAL A 1092 -20.45 27.47 2.42
CA VAL A 1092 -19.23 26.67 2.21
C VAL A 1092 -19.57 25.22 1.87
N LYS A 1093 -20.54 24.60 2.57
CA LYS A 1093 -21.03 23.25 2.26
C LYS A 1093 -21.60 23.17 0.84
N GLN A 1094 -22.33 24.20 0.42
CA GLN A 1094 -22.83 24.30 -0.95
C GLN A 1094 -21.66 24.39 -1.95
N PHE A 1095 -20.68 25.26 -1.70
CA PHE A 1095 -19.47 25.38 -2.52
C PHE A 1095 -18.69 24.05 -2.63
N ALA A 1096 -18.47 23.35 -1.52
CA ALA A 1096 -17.77 22.07 -1.52
C ALA A 1096 -18.51 21.04 -2.40
N LYS A 1097 -19.85 21.02 -2.34
CA LYS A 1097 -20.68 20.17 -3.20
C LYS A 1097 -20.64 20.58 -4.68
N GLU A 1098 -20.65 21.88 -4.98
CA GLU A 1098 -20.54 22.42 -6.35
C GLU A 1098 -19.22 22.03 -7.01
N GLU A 1099 -18.12 22.09 -6.25
CA GLU A 1099 -16.76 21.84 -6.73
C GLU A 1099 -16.29 20.38 -6.59
N GLY A 1100 -17.12 19.49 -6.03
CA GLY A 1100 -16.75 18.09 -5.78
C GLY A 1100 -15.68 17.90 -4.70
N LEU A 1101 -15.56 18.85 -3.77
CA LEU A 1101 -14.65 18.80 -2.63
C LEU A 1101 -15.32 18.16 -1.41
N THR A 1102 -14.56 17.39 -0.64
CA THR A 1102 -15.05 16.76 0.59
C THR A 1102 -15.17 17.81 1.70
N TYR A 1103 -16.36 17.92 2.30
CA TYR A 1103 -16.59 18.71 3.52
C TYR A 1103 -16.61 17.76 4.72
N ALA A 1104 -15.55 17.78 5.52
CA ALA A 1104 -15.44 16.93 6.70
C ALA A 1104 -16.25 17.52 7.87
N GLU A 1105 -17.27 16.80 8.32
CA GLU A 1105 -18.12 17.19 9.45
C GLU A 1105 -18.51 15.97 10.28
N PHE A 1106 -18.32 16.06 11.60
CA PHE A 1106 -18.51 14.94 12.53
C PHE A 1106 -19.29 15.34 13.77
N GLY A 1107 -19.98 14.39 14.42
CA GLY A 1107 -20.46 14.60 15.80
C GLY A 1107 -19.29 14.72 16.78
N PHE A 1108 -19.50 15.38 17.92
CA PHE A 1108 -18.43 15.60 18.93
C PHE A 1108 -17.75 14.30 19.38
N VAL A 1109 -18.52 13.23 19.61
CA VAL A 1109 -17.98 11.93 20.04
C VAL A 1109 -17.20 11.25 18.92
N SER A 1110 -17.73 11.23 17.69
CA SER A 1110 -17.04 10.64 16.53
C SER A 1110 -15.75 11.39 16.19
N ALA A 1111 -15.74 12.72 16.29
CA ALA A 1111 -14.53 13.52 16.09
C ALA A 1111 -13.44 13.14 17.10
N ASN A 1112 -13.82 12.94 18.38
CA ASN A 1112 -12.86 12.53 19.42
C ASN A 1112 -12.37 11.10 19.18
N GLN A 1113 -13.24 10.20 18.73
CA GLN A 1113 -12.84 8.86 18.33
C GLN A 1113 -11.83 8.91 17.20
N GLU A 1114 -11.97 9.84 16.26
CA GLU A 1114 -11.08 9.91 15.11
C GLU A 1114 -9.68 10.42 15.48
N VAL A 1115 -9.60 11.49 16.27
CA VAL A 1115 -8.33 11.95 16.84
C VAL A 1115 -7.65 10.84 17.65
N MET A 1116 -8.41 10.14 18.49
CA MET A 1116 -7.88 9.05 19.30
C MET A 1116 -7.47 7.84 18.46
N GLY A 1117 -8.12 7.63 17.31
CA GLY A 1117 -7.79 6.65 16.28
C GLY A 1117 -6.41 6.94 15.68
N VAL A 1118 -6.24 8.13 15.09
CA VAL A 1118 -4.96 8.60 14.52
C VAL A 1118 -3.82 8.50 15.55
N LEU A 1119 -4.03 9.03 16.77
CA LEU A 1119 -3.02 8.96 17.83
C LEU A 1119 -2.66 7.52 18.23
N ARG A 1120 -3.62 6.59 18.17
CA ARG A 1120 -3.39 5.17 18.46
C ARG A 1120 -2.69 4.46 17.31
N GLU A 1121 -3.02 4.77 16.07
CA GLU A 1121 -2.36 4.23 14.88
C GLU A 1121 -0.89 4.61 14.86
N VAL A 1122 -0.58 5.90 15.03
CA VAL A 1122 0.80 6.41 15.12
C VAL A 1122 1.54 5.74 16.28
N ALA A 1123 0.91 5.59 17.45
CA ALA A 1123 1.49 4.88 18.59
C ALA A 1123 1.78 3.38 18.30
N GLY A 1124 0.91 2.73 17.51
CA GLY A 1124 1.07 1.36 17.05
C GLY A 1124 2.27 1.21 16.12
N LEU A 1125 2.50 2.18 15.23
CA LEU A 1125 3.68 2.20 14.36
C LEU A 1125 4.98 2.29 15.18
N VAL A 1126 5.07 3.14 16.21
CA VAL A 1126 6.23 3.22 17.11
C VAL A 1126 6.48 1.89 17.84
N SER A 1127 5.40 1.26 18.31
CA SER A 1127 5.46 -0.04 18.99
C SER A 1127 5.97 -1.13 18.05
N SER A 1128 5.53 -1.10 16.79
CA SER A 1128 6.00 -2.00 15.75
C SER A 1128 7.48 -1.77 15.45
N LEU A 1129 7.93 -0.53 15.20
CA LEU A 1129 9.32 -0.12 14.97
C LEU A 1129 10.25 -0.65 16.07
N SER A 1130 9.85 -0.51 17.33
CA SER A 1130 10.58 -1.04 18.48
C SER A 1130 10.74 -2.57 18.46
N GLN A 1131 9.74 -3.28 17.92
CA GLN A 1131 9.78 -4.72 17.73
C GLN A 1131 10.63 -5.10 16.50
N GLN A 1132 10.63 -4.29 15.45
CA GLN A 1132 11.50 -4.46 14.27
C GLN A 1132 12.98 -4.37 14.67
N VAL A 1133 13.37 -3.36 15.46
CA VAL A 1133 14.75 -3.20 15.93
C VAL A 1133 15.18 -4.41 16.77
N LYS A 1134 14.30 -4.95 17.62
CA LYS A 1134 14.58 -6.17 18.39
C LYS A 1134 14.77 -7.40 17.50
N ILE A 1135 13.97 -7.52 16.43
CA ILE A 1135 14.08 -8.63 15.48
C ILE A 1135 15.34 -8.48 14.61
N VAL A 1136 15.65 -7.28 14.10
CA VAL A 1136 16.88 -7.00 13.35
C VAL A 1136 18.12 -7.24 14.21
N ALA A 1137 18.11 -6.83 15.49
CA ALA A 1137 19.19 -7.14 16.42
C ALA A 1137 19.32 -8.66 16.67
N GLN A 1138 18.20 -9.39 16.74
CA GLN A 1138 18.20 -10.85 16.85
C GLN A 1138 18.73 -11.52 15.58
N VAL A 1139 18.34 -11.04 14.40
CA VAL A 1139 18.79 -11.55 13.09
C VAL A 1139 20.28 -11.26 12.89
N ALA A 1140 20.74 -10.04 13.18
CA ALA A 1140 22.16 -9.71 13.17
C ALA A 1140 22.96 -10.58 14.15
N SER A 1141 22.40 -10.88 15.33
CA SER A 1141 23.02 -11.80 16.28
C SER A 1141 23.04 -13.26 15.80
N SER A 1142 22.04 -13.70 15.03
CA SER A 1142 22.01 -15.04 14.43
C SER A 1142 22.93 -15.16 13.23
N GLU A 1143 22.99 -14.14 12.38
CA GLU A 1143 23.89 -14.08 11.22
C GLU A 1143 25.35 -14.00 11.67
N ALA A 1144 25.66 -13.22 12.72
CA ALA A 1144 26.98 -13.20 13.32
C ALA A 1144 27.38 -14.58 13.88
N LYS A 1145 26.45 -15.30 14.52
CA LYS A 1145 26.70 -16.67 14.99
C LYS A 1145 26.89 -17.67 13.84
N GLU A 1146 26.11 -17.53 12.77
CA GLU A 1146 26.23 -18.40 11.59
C GLU A 1146 27.52 -18.14 10.80
N ALA A 1147 27.94 -16.88 10.69
CA ALA A 1147 29.21 -16.50 10.08
C ALA A 1147 30.41 -17.02 10.88
N VAL A 1148 30.35 -16.96 12.22
CA VAL A 1148 31.34 -17.58 13.10
C VAL A 1148 31.33 -19.10 12.97
N GLY A 1149 30.17 -19.73 12.93
CA GLY A 1149 30.02 -21.18 12.72
C GLY A 1149 30.61 -21.65 11.38
N LYS A 1150 30.35 -20.91 10.29
CA LYS A 1150 30.96 -21.18 8.97
C LYS A 1150 32.47 -21.00 8.98
N LYS A 1151 33.00 -20.04 9.74
CA LYS A 1151 34.45 -19.81 9.87
C LYS A 1151 35.15 -20.93 10.64
N ILE A 1152 34.51 -21.44 11.70
CA ILE A 1152 34.98 -22.60 12.47
C ILE A 1152 34.93 -23.86 11.61
N ALA A 1153 33.83 -24.12 10.92
CA ALA A 1153 33.71 -25.27 10.01
C ALA A 1153 34.76 -25.24 8.88
N LYS A 1154 35.10 -24.05 8.36
CA LYS A 1154 36.16 -23.88 7.34
C LYS A 1154 37.55 -24.15 7.92
N GLN A 1155 37.80 -23.79 9.17
CA GLN A 1155 39.05 -24.08 9.87
C GLN A 1155 39.19 -25.58 10.20
N GLU A 1156 38.11 -26.24 10.62
CA GLU A 1156 38.08 -27.68 10.86
C GLU A 1156 38.28 -28.47 9.56
N LEU A 1157 37.67 -28.03 8.46
CA LEU A 1157 37.88 -28.63 7.14
C LEU A 1157 39.33 -28.47 6.66
N ALA A 1158 39.94 -27.30 6.90
CA ALA A 1158 41.36 -27.06 6.58
C ALA A 1158 42.29 -27.92 7.46
N PHE A 1159 41.94 -28.15 8.72
CA PHE A 1159 42.69 -29.03 9.63
C PHE A 1159 42.58 -30.50 9.21
N ALA A 1160 41.39 -30.94 8.79
CA ALA A 1160 41.15 -32.30 8.29
C ALA A 1160 41.84 -32.58 6.95
N LEU A 1161 41.98 -31.56 6.09
CA LEU A 1161 42.71 -31.67 4.81
C LEU A 1161 44.23 -31.73 5.04
N ASN A 1162 44.77 -30.96 5.99
CA ASN A 1162 46.20 -31.01 6.34
C ASN A 1162 46.60 -32.28 7.11
N GLY A 1163 45.68 -32.90 7.85
CA GLY A 1163 45.91 -34.16 8.57
C GLY A 1163 45.99 -35.41 7.67
N LYS A 1164 45.51 -35.33 6.42
CA LYS A 1164 45.60 -36.45 5.45
C LYS A 1164 46.88 -36.45 4.62
N THR A 1165 47.62 -35.34 4.59
CA THR A 1165 48.89 -35.22 3.86
C THR A 1165 50.12 -35.70 4.63
N SER A 1166 50.00 -36.06 5.90
CA SER A 1166 51.10 -36.53 6.75
C SER A 1166 51.16 -38.05 6.95
N GLN A 1167 50.31 -38.83 6.27
CA GLN A 1167 50.35 -40.31 6.27
C GLN A 1167 50.77 -40.93 4.93
N VAL A 1168 51.24 -40.13 3.98
CA VAL A 1168 51.86 -40.62 2.74
C VAL A 1168 53.17 -39.85 2.52
N TYR A 1169 54.16 -40.14 3.35
CA TYR A 1169 55.60 -40.03 3.08
C TYR A 1169 56.36 -40.96 4.02
#